data_AF-A0A8J1ZHF2-F1
#
_entry.id   AF-A0A8J1ZHF2-F1
#
_cell.length_a   1.000
_cell.length_b   1.000
_cell.length_c   1.000
_cell.angle_alpha   90.00
_cell.angle_beta   90.00
_cell.angle_gamma   90.00
#
_symmetry.space_group_name_H-M   'P 1'
#
loop_
_entity.id
_entity.type
_entity.pdbx_description
1 polymer ?
#
loop_
_entity_poly.entity_id
_entity_poly.type
_entity_poly.pdbx_seq_one_letter_code
_entity_poly.pdbx_strand_id
1 'polypeptide(L)'
;MPDHYEKLLQRVGELEMDLGQTVAANTRLASDVQSLRKVHQELVDAYDRMKTQHVAAKQALSDERQRYNKLEHEFSAQLNEWHDKMLHKAKELEELQQMPDPAREIEMIRLKVSEELEGPYLEKLEQAEKRAELEQRKFNDAKRQIEVLKLELNQKNKELLSFEEDTKARLDAQRQLYQGKIDSLQSDLDKNTQLAGTTTSLRQQVYERAAKNKALLEELETAEVRHKEEVEDLRKTVASAQAKTREMESSTRELEAALQQQKREKEDLSTKQLRYIAEVDQSRESLLRLRHLQDTEAERERAQTEFAGRLKRAETDAELRSKEIEVKDEEIKRLKARSEQFQKESAAAITEADQRIADAELQVTAEKDATTHALASLKSEVEHLRTQLRDKESTYTKDLSEYENKLEALTRESHQLKLTCETEEKRARDNDRKAREYDSLERQHYDLERQHREVSSAHATLKSTNDAAVNENRKLVEKLEEVNRLHAENRRRTETDSEKQMETIKATLQRAEKQIDEKEKALHRVKDETKQLATSSKKKIEGQKQKTKQLLDRYTSMVTEKEQAIRIAETNKKKYELQMLQVHKLLNDPILKEHLQPSFDQNLGVFKELQNLRDCLNDAIYNPSATVSPTTGVKEPPGAHNAGAMS
;
A
#
# COMPACT_ATOMS: atom_id res chain seq x y z
N MET A 1 20.11 2.99 -78.41
CA MET A 1 21.17 2.76 -77.41
C MET A 1 21.11 3.74 -76.25
N PRO A 2 20.99 5.09 -76.44
CA PRO A 2 20.89 6.03 -75.31
C PRO A 2 19.77 5.69 -74.32
N ASP A 3 18.55 5.44 -74.83
CA ASP A 3 17.34 5.21 -74.04
C ASP A 3 17.42 3.99 -73.10
N HIS A 4 18.31 3.03 -73.36
CA HIS A 4 18.52 1.89 -72.47
C HIS A 4 19.43 2.24 -71.29
N TYR A 5 20.44 3.09 -71.53
CA TYR A 5 21.32 3.58 -70.47
C TYR A 5 20.57 4.52 -69.51
N GLU A 6 19.70 5.36 -70.04
CA GLU A 6 18.88 6.28 -69.24
C GLU A 6 17.82 5.55 -68.40
N LYS A 7 17.19 4.50 -68.94
CA LYS A 7 16.33 3.58 -68.16
C LYS A 7 17.10 2.81 -67.08
N LEU A 8 18.34 2.42 -67.35
CA LEU A 8 19.22 1.79 -66.36
C LEU A 8 19.57 2.76 -65.22
N LEU A 9 19.91 4.02 -65.53
CA LEU A 9 20.15 5.07 -64.55
C LEU A 9 18.91 5.37 -63.70
N GLN A 10 17.74 5.51 -64.32
CA GLN A 10 16.48 5.69 -63.61
C GLN A 10 16.21 4.50 -62.66
N ARG A 11 16.44 3.27 -63.13
CA ARG A 11 16.25 2.06 -62.31
C ARG A 11 17.27 1.96 -61.17
N VAL A 12 18.49 2.44 -61.35
CA VAL A 12 19.49 2.56 -60.25
C VAL A 12 19.01 3.58 -59.22
N GLY A 13 18.53 4.76 -59.63
CA GLY A 13 17.98 5.76 -58.72
C GLY A 13 16.74 5.28 -57.94
N GLU A 14 15.85 4.52 -58.58
CA GLU A 14 14.75 3.82 -57.89
C GLU A 14 15.27 2.85 -56.83
N LEU A 15 16.25 2.01 -57.17
CA LEU A 15 16.84 1.03 -56.25
C LEU A 15 17.63 1.69 -55.11
N GLU A 16 18.30 2.82 -55.35
CA GLU A 16 18.95 3.63 -54.32
C GLU A 16 17.93 4.27 -53.37
N MET A 17 16.80 4.74 -53.88
CA MET A 17 15.70 5.25 -53.06
C MET A 17 15.06 4.13 -52.23
N ASP A 18 14.77 2.97 -52.82
CA ASP A 18 14.24 1.79 -52.12
C ASP A 18 15.22 1.28 -51.06
N LEU A 19 16.54 1.29 -51.36
CA LEU A 19 17.58 0.95 -50.39
C LEU A 19 17.64 1.98 -49.24
N GLY A 20 17.54 3.28 -49.55
CA GLY A 20 17.45 4.34 -48.55
C GLY A 20 16.22 4.20 -47.63
N GLN A 21 15.05 3.90 -48.22
CA GLN A 21 13.82 3.65 -47.47
C GLN A 21 13.91 2.40 -46.59
N THR A 22 14.49 1.30 -47.09
CA THR A 22 14.66 0.06 -46.31
C THR A 22 15.70 0.22 -45.20
N VAL A 23 16.80 0.97 -45.41
CA VAL A 23 17.75 1.34 -44.35
C VAL A 23 17.09 2.25 -43.30
N ALA A 24 16.27 3.22 -43.71
CA ALA A 24 15.50 4.07 -42.80
C ALA A 24 14.45 3.27 -42.00
N ALA A 25 13.80 2.27 -42.62
CA ALA A 25 12.89 1.36 -41.93
C ALA A 25 13.64 0.45 -40.94
N ASN A 26 14.80 -0.09 -41.32
CA ASN A 26 15.60 -0.98 -40.48
C ASN A 26 16.21 -0.24 -39.27
N THR A 27 16.64 1.01 -39.45
CA THR A 27 17.12 1.86 -38.33
C THR A 27 15.98 2.24 -37.36
N ARG A 28 14.76 2.49 -37.86
CA ARG A 28 13.57 2.62 -37.01
C ARG A 28 13.27 1.34 -36.24
N LEU A 29 13.21 0.18 -36.92
CA LEU A 29 13.00 -1.12 -36.27
C LEU A 29 14.07 -1.44 -35.22
N ALA A 30 15.34 -1.08 -35.44
CA ALA A 30 16.39 -1.24 -34.45
C ALA A 30 16.16 -0.36 -33.20
N SER A 31 15.72 0.89 -33.39
CA SER A 31 15.29 1.78 -32.30
C SER A 31 14.08 1.23 -31.55
N ASP A 32 13.08 0.72 -32.27
CA ASP A 32 11.87 0.14 -31.68
C ASP A 32 12.21 -1.11 -30.85
N VAL A 33 13.07 -2.00 -31.36
CA VAL A 33 13.60 -3.17 -30.63
C VAL A 33 14.38 -2.74 -29.37
N GLN A 34 15.16 -1.66 -29.44
CA GLN A 34 15.85 -1.13 -28.26
C GLN A 34 14.85 -0.57 -27.23
N SER A 35 13.81 0.13 -27.67
CA SER A 35 12.73 0.63 -26.79
C SER A 35 11.96 -0.52 -26.13
N LEU A 36 11.65 -1.58 -26.88
CA LEU A 36 10.94 -2.76 -26.40
C LEU A 36 11.78 -3.54 -25.38
N ARG A 37 13.11 -3.65 -25.61
CA ARG A 37 14.04 -4.22 -24.61
C ARG A 37 14.07 -3.40 -23.32
N LYS A 38 14.04 -2.06 -23.41
CA LYS A 38 13.99 -1.18 -22.24
C LYS A 38 12.69 -1.38 -21.44
N VAL A 39 11.53 -1.36 -22.12
CA VAL A 39 10.22 -1.61 -21.49
C VAL A 39 10.16 -3.02 -20.88
N HIS A 40 10.74 -4.02 -21.54
CA HIS A 40 10.82 -5.37 -21.00
C HIS A 40 11.68 -5.43 -19.72
N GLN A 41 12.83 -4.75 -19.69
CA GLN A 41 13.65 -4.66 -18.47
C GLN A 41 12.90 -3.94 -17.33
N GLU A 42 12.25 -2.81 -17.63
CA GLU A 42 11.45 -2.07 -16.65
C GLU A 42 10.31 -2.94 -16.07
N LEU A 43 9.69 -3.80 -16.90
CA LEU A 43 8.66 -4.75 -16.47
C LEU A 43 9.23 -5.89 -15.60
N VAL A 44 10.41 -6.43 -15.93
CA VAL A 44 11.12 -7.42 -15.11
C VAL A 44 11.50 -6.83 -13.75
N ASP A 45 12.07 -5.62 -13.74
CA ASP A 45 12.44 -4.91 -12.51
C ASP A 45 11.21 -4.57 -11.65
N ALA A 46 10.06 -4.31 -12.26
CA ALA A 46 8.79 -4.09 -11.56
C ALA A 46 8.23 -5.41 -10.97
N TYR A 47 8.33 -6.51 -11.73
CA TYR A 47 7.92 -7.84 -11.27
C TYR A 47 8.76 -8.31 -10.08
N ASP A 48 10.10 -8.19 -10.13
CA ASP A 48 10.96 -8.58 -9.02
C ASP A 48 10.80 -7.68 -7.78
N ARG A 49 10.48 -6.39 -7.97
CA ARG A 49 10.06 -5.50 -6.87
C ARG A 49 8.76 -5.97 -6.22
N MET A 50 7.71 -6.26 -7.00
CA MET A 50 6.44 -6.78 -6.47
C MET A 50 6.59 -8.15 -5.80
N LYS A 51 7.41 -9.04 -6.38
CA LYS A 51 7.74 -10.35 -5.79
C LYS A 51 8.43 -10.21 -4.44
N THR A 52 9.38 -9.28 -4.32
CA THR A 52 10.08 -8.96 -3.06
C THR A 52 9.12 -8.39 -2.01
N GLN A 53 8.24 -7.46 -2.41
CA GLN A 53 7.20 -6.91 -1.54
C GLN A 53 6.22 -7.99 -1.04
N HIS A 54 5.78 -8.88 -1.93
CA HIS A 54 4.88 -9.99 -1.58
C HIS A 54 5.54 -11.02 -0.64
N VAL A 55 6.84 -11.29 -0.80
CA VAL A 55 7.60 -12.12 0.17
C VAL A 55 7.71 -11.42 1.53
N ALA A 56 8.02 -10.12 1.56
CA ALA A 56 8.07 -9.32 2.79
C ALA A 56 6.70 -9.27 3.50
N ALA A 57 5.61 -9.06 2.76
CA ALA A 57 4.25 -9.07 3.30
C ALA A 57 3.86 -10.45 3.88
N LYS A 58 4.23 -11.55 3.20
CA LYS A 58 4.04 -12.90 3.75
C LYS A 58 4.82 -13.15 5.04
N GLN A 59 6.05 -12.63 5.15
CA GLN A 59 6.83 -12.72 6.38
C GLN A 59 6.18 -11.90 7.50
N ALA A 60 5.79 -10.65 7.24
CA ALA A 60 5.11 -9.79 8.20
C ALA A 60 3.81 -10.42 8.74
N LEU A 61 2.98 -10.99 7.86
CA LEU A 61 1.75 -11.71 8.24
C LEU A 61 2.06 -12.96 9.08
N SER A 62 3.15 -13.67 8.79
CA SER A 62 3.60 -14.82 9.59
C SER A 62 4.04 -14.39 11.00
N ASP A 63 4.82 -13.31 11.09
CA ASP A 63 5.29 -12.76 12.36
C ASP A 63 4.13 -12.21 13.20
N GLU A 64 3.15 -11.57 12.56
CA GLU A 64 1.93 -11.07 13.21
C GLU A 64 1.03 -12.21 13.72
N ARG A 65 0.81 -13.25 12.91
CA ARG A 65 0.12 -14.49 13.36
C ARG A 65 0.85 -15.13 14.54
N GLN A 66 2.19 -15.16 14.54
CA GLN A 66 2.96 -15.69 15.67
C GLN A 66 2.82 -14.81 16.93
N ARG A 67 2.79 -13.48 16.79
CA ARG A 67 2.52 -12.54 17.90
C ARG A 67 1.12 -12.73 18.47
N TYR A 68 0.10 -12.84 17.61
CA TYR A 68 -1.28 -13.05 18.05
C TYR A 68 -1.43 -14.38 18.80
N ASN A 69 -0.87 -15.49 18.28
CA ASN A 69 -0.93 -16.79 18.96
C ASN A 69 -0.25 -16.75 20.34
N LYS A 70 0.84 -15.99 20.51
CA LYS A 70 1.45 -15.75 21.83
C LYS A 70 0.52 -14.98 22.75
N LEU A 71 -0.08 -13.89 22.27
CA LEU A 71 -1.03 -13.08 23.04
C LEU A 71 -2.28 -13.88 23.43
N GLU A 72 -2.80 -14.75 22.54
CA GLU A 72 -3.93 -15.64 22.79
C GLU A 72 -3.58 -16.70 23.86
N HIS A 73 -2.37 -17.25 23.86
CA HIS A 73 -1.88 -18.12 24.93
C HIS A 73 -1.68 -17.38 26.26
N GLU A 74 -1.13 -16.17 26.26
CA GLU A 74 -0.98 -15.32 27.45
C GLU A 74 -2.36 -14.97 28.05
N PHE A 75 -3.33 -14.62 27.21
CA PHE A 75 -4.70 -14.31 27.64
C PHE A 75 -5.44 -15.54 28.17
N SER A 76 -5.27 -16.70 27.53
CA SER A 76 -5.81 -17.98 28.01
C SER A 76 -5.19 -18.38 29.36
N ALA A 77 -3.89 -18.21 29.54
CA ALA A 77 -3.21 -18.44 30.80
C ALA A 77 -3.74 -17.52 31.93
N GLN A 78 -3.94 -16.23 31.65
CA GLN A 78 -4.54 -15.28 32.60
C GLN A 78 -5.99 -15.64 32.96
N LEU A 79 -6.81 -16.04 31.98
CA LEU A 79 -8.19 -16.48 32.23
C LEU A 79 -8.23 -17.74 33.11
N ASN A 80 -7.34 -18.71 32.87
CA ASN A 80 -7.24 -19.91 33.71
C ASN A 80 -6.78 -19.55 35.13
N GLU A 81 -5.75 -18.69 35.28
CA GLU A 81 -5.30 -18.20 36.60
C GLU A 81 -6.42 -17.47 37.37
N TRP A 82 -7.25 -16.69 36.67
CA TRP A 82 -8.41 -16.03 37.27
C TRP A 82 -9.53 -17.02 37.62
N HIS A 83 -9.78 -18.01 36.77
CA HIS A 83 -10.76 -19.07 37.03
C HIS A 83 -10.37 -19.89 38.27
N ASP A 84 -9.10 -20.30 38.38
CA ASP A 84 -8.57 -21.02 39.53
C ASP A 84 -8.68 -20.18 40.82
N LYS A 85 -8.35 -18.88 40.77
CA LYS A 85 -8.54 -17.95 41.90
C LYS A 85 -10.00 -17.80 42.31
N MET A 86 -10.93 -17.73 41.35
CA MET A 86 -12.36 -17.65 41.63
C MET A 86 -12.91 -18.95 42.21
N LEU A 87 -12.48 -20.11 41.70
CA LEU A 87 -12.83 -21.42 42.27
C LEU A 87 -12.28 -21.58 43.69
N HIS A 88 -11.05 -21.11 43.95
CA HIS A 88 -10.48 -21.14 45.29
C HIS A 88 -11.27 -20.23 46.25
N LYS A 89 -11.63 -19.01 45.82
CA LYS A 89 -12.48 -18.10 46.59
C LYS A 89 -13.90 -18.61 46.82
N ALA A 90 -14.48 -19.32 45.84
CA ALA A 90 -15.77 -19.98 46.01
C ALA A 90 -15.70 -21.08 47.09
N LYS A 91 -14.63 -21.90 47.09
CA LYS A 91 -14.40 -22.90 48.14
C LYS A 91 -14.18 -22.28 49.52
N GLU A 92 -13.36 -21.23 49.63
CA GLU A 92 -13.22 -20.47 50.89
C GLU A 92 -14.58 -19.98 51.42
N LEU A 93 -15.47 -19.51 50.54
CA LEU A 93 -16.81 -19.05 50.92
C LEU A 93 -17.74 -20.21 51.31
N GLU A 94 -17.68 -21.36 50.64
CA GLU A 94 -18.41 -22.57 51.03
C GLU A 94 -17.93 -23.12 52.38
N GLU A 95 -16.63 -23.12 52.64
CA GLU A 95 -16.02 -23.52 53.91
C GLU A 95 -16.44 -22.57 55.05
N LEU A 96 -16.47 -21.26 54.80
CA LEU A 96 -16.97 -20.25 55.75
C LEU A 96 -18.48 -20.37 56.00
N GLN A 97 -19.27 -20.79 55.01
CA GLN A 97 -20.72 -21.04 55.17
C GLN A 97 -21.04 -22.34 55.94
N GLN A 98 -20.10 -23.28 56.05
CA GLN A 98 -20.30 -24.56 56.74
C GLN A 98 -19.99 -24.52 58.24
N MET A 99 -19.49 -23.41 58.79
CA MET A 99 -19.21 -23.28 60.23
C MET A 99 -20.47 -22.91 61.05
N PRO A 100 -20.87 -23.73 62.06
CA PRO A 100 -22.08 -23.46 62.83
C PRO A 100 -21.88 -22.55 64.06
N ASP A 101 -22.67 -21.47 64.09
CA ASP A 101 -23.05 -20.57 65.20
C ASP A 101 -21.92 -19.76 65.93
N PRO A 102 -21.73 -18.46 65.60
CA PRO A 102 -20.54 -17.67 65.97
C PRO A 102 -20.64 -16.90 67.30
N ALA A 103 -21.58 -17.21 68.19
CA ALA A 103 -21.93 -16.35 69.33
C ALA A 103 -20.81 -16.11 70.37
N ARG A 104 -19.75 -16.96 70.39
CA ARG A 104 -18.61 -16.84 71.31
C ARG A 104 -17.27 -16.51 70.64
N GLU A 105 -17.21 -16.58 69.32
CA GLU A 105 -15.99 -16.31 68.55
C GLU A 105 -15.86 -14.83 68.21
N ILE A 106 -16.97 -14.08 68.11
CA ILE A 106 -16.99 -12.67 67.68
C ILE A 106 -16.08 -11.75 68.53
N GLU A 107 -15.94 -11.99 69.84
CA GLU A 107 -15.02 -11.20 70.69
C GLU A 107 -13.55 -11.55 70.46
N MET A 108 -13.23 -12.82 70.20
CA MET A 108 -11.87 -13.27 69.86
C MET A 108 -11.48 -12.88 68.43
N ILE A 109 -12.44 -12.91 67.50
CA ILE A 109 -12.30 -12.45 66.12
C ILE A 109 -12.09 -10.93 66.10
N ARG A 110 -12.80 -10.13 66.91
CA ARG A 110 -12.54 -8.67 67.01
C ARG A 110 -11.10 -8.36 67.42
N LEU A 111 -10.54 -9.11 68.36
CA LEU A 111 -9.14 -8.95 68.76
C LEU A 111 -8.19 -9.34 67.61
N LYS A 112 -8.36 -10.55 67.04
CA LYS A 112 -7.57 -11.05 65.90
C LYS A 112 -7.70 -10.23 64.62
N VAL A 113 -8.84 -9.57 64.36
CA VAL A 113 -9.00 -8.68 63.19
C VAL A 113 -8.07 -7.48 63.32
N SER A 114 -7.94 -6.88 64.51
CA SER A 114 -7.01 -5.75 64.72
C SER A 114 -5.53 -6.15 64.65
N GLU A 115 -5.17 -7.37 65.05
CA GLU A 115 -3.77 -7.83 65.08
C GLU A 115 -3.32 -8.56 63.79
N GLU A 116 -4.15 -9.47 63.25
CA GLU A 116 -3.81 -10.35 62.12
C GLU A 116 -4.36 -9.89 60.76
N LEU A 117 -5.33 -8.95 60.72
CA LEU A 117 -5.90 -8.44 59.46
C LEU A 117 -5.54 -6.97 59.22
N GLU A 118 -5.80 -6.06 60.16
CA GLU A 118 -5.52 -4.63 59.96
C GLU A 118 -4.03 -4.38 59.71
N GLY A 119 -3.13 -5.01 60.46
CA GLY A 119 -1.67 -4.94 60.24
C GLY A 119 -1.25 -5.30 58.81
N PRO A 120 -1.51 -6.53 58.32
CA PRO A 120 -1.16 -6.93 56.96
C PRO A 120 -1.91 -6.18 55.85
N TYR A 121 -3.11 -5.64 56.10
CA TYR A 121 -3.78 -4.77 55.14
C TYR A 121 -3.17 -3.37 55.08
N LEU A 122 -2.77 -2.79 56.21
CA LEU A 122 -2.01 -1.54 56.26
C LEU A 122 -0.63 -1.70 55.60
N GLU A 123 0.05 -2.83 55.82
CA GLU A 123 1.34 -3.13 55.17
C GLU A 123 1.18 -3.33 53.65
N LYS A 124 0.10 -3.98 53.19
CA LYS A 124 -0.26 -4.07 51.77
C LYS A 124 -0.63 -2.71 51.17
N LEU A 125 -1.33 -1.86 51.93
CA LEU A 125 -1.66 -0.49 51.53
C LEU A 125 -0.39 0.33 51.35
N GLU A 126 0.50 0.34 52.33
CA GLU A 126 1.78 1.04 52.29
C GLU A 126 2.68 0.51 51.15
N GLN A 127 2.67 -0.80 50.89
CA GLN A 127 3.35 -1.37 49.71
C GLN A 127 2.70 -0.95 48.38
N ALA A 128 1.37 -0.84 48.31
CA ALA A 128 0.67 -0.36 47.13
C ALA A 128 0.93 1.14 46.88
N GLU A 129 0.96 1.95 47.93
CA GLU A 129 1.32 3.38 47.89
C GLU A 129 2.77 3.57 47.45
N LYS A 130 3.73 2.82 48.02
CA LYS A 130 5.14 2.82 47.58
C LYS A 130 5.29 2.41 46.11
N ARG A 131 4.49 1.45 45.62
CA ARG A 131 4.46 1.08 44.19
C ARG A 131 3.85 2.17 43.32
N ALA A 132 2.76 2.81 43.77
CA ALA A 132 2.13 3.92 43.08
C ALA A 132 3.09 5.12 42.98
N GLU A 133 3.81 5.47 44.05
CA GLU A 133 4.88 6.47 44.01
C GLU A 133 5.99 6.11 43.03
N LEU A 134 6.43 4.85 42.99
CA LEU A 134 7.46 4.41 42.04
C LEU A 134 6.99 4.50 40.59
N GLU A 135 5.76 4.10 40.28
CA GLU A 135 5.19 4.28 38.94
C GLU A 135 4.96 5.75 38.60
N GLN A 136 4.57 6.59 39.57
CA GLN A 136 4.45 8.04 39.37
C GLN A 136 5.82 8.69 39.12
N ARG A 137 6.90 8.22 39.77
CA ARG A 137 8.28 8.65 39.47
C ARG A 137 8.69 8.22 38.06
N LYS A 138 8.48 6.96 37.67
CA LYS A 138 8.74 6.47 36.31
C LYS A 138 7.97 7.26 35.25
N PHE A 139 6.68 7.55 35.49
CA PHE A 139 5.86 8.37 34.61
C PHE A 139 6.41 9.79 34.46
N ASN A 140 6.83 10.41 35.57
CA ASN A 140 7.45 11.75 35.55
C ASN A 140 8.79 11.76 34.80
N ASP A 141 9.60 10.71 34.95
CA ASP A 141 10.88 10.60 34.22
C ASP A 141 10.67 10.28 32.73
N ALA A 142 9.68 9.46 32.37
CA ALA A 142 9.27 9.26 30.98
C ALA A 142 8.74 10.55 30.36
N LYS A 143 7.95 11.35 31.10
CA LYS A 143 7.49 12.68 30.67
C LYS A 143 8.67 13.63 30.42
N ARG A 144 9.67 13.66 31.32
CA ARG A 144 10.91 14.42 31.13
C ARG A 144 11.69 13.97 29.89
N GLN A 145 11.82 12.66 29.66
CA GLN A 145 12.46 12.14 28.44
C GLN A 145 11.72 12.57 27.16
N ILE A 146 10.39 12.56 27.16
CA ILE A 146 9.57 13.08 26.05
C ILE A 146 9.79 14.58 25.84
N GLU A 147 9.92 15.37 26.91
CA GLU A 147 10.23 16.80 26.83
C GLU A 147 11.65 17.06 26.28
N VAL A 148 12.65 16.28 26.69
CA VAL A 148 14.02 16.33 26.13
C VAL A 148 14.01 15.98 24.63
N LEU A 149 13.38 14.88 24.23
CA LEU A 149 13.28 14.49 22.81
C LEU A 149 12.55 15.54 21.96
N LYS A 150 11.54 16.23 22.51
CA LYS A 150 10.90 17.38 21.84
C LYS A 150 11.83 18.58 21.68
N LEU A 151 12.68 18.86 22.67
CA LEU A 151 13.68 19.92 22.59
C LEU A 151 14.76 19.59 21.55
N GLU A 152 15.28 18.36 21.55
CA GLU A 152 16.25 17.88 20.56
C GLU A 152 15.69 17.93 19.13
N LEU A 153 14.45 17.47 18.92
CA LEU A 153 13.78 17.52 17.61
C LEU A 153 13.52 18.97 17.15
N ASN A 154 13.12 19.85 18.06
CA ASN A 154 12.99 21.28 17.76
C ASN A 154 14.35 21.94 17.45
N GLN A 155 15.43 21.52 18.10
CA GLN A 155 16.78 21.99 17.79
C GLN A 155 17.21 21.52 16.39
N LYS A 156 17.05 20.23 16.07
CA LYS A 156 17.35 19.71 14.73
C LYS A 156 16.53 20.37 13.62
N ASN A 157 15.26 20.67 13.87
CA ASN A 157 14.44 21.43 12.92
C ASN A 157 15.00 22.85 12.69
N LYS A 158 15.51 23.53 13.73
CA LYS A 158 16.19 24.83 13.57
C LYS A 158 17.51 24.71 12.80
N GLU A 159 18.30 23.67 13.07
CA GLU A 159 19.56 23.39 12.36
C GLU A 159 19.30 23.09 10.88
N LEU A 160 18.25 22.33 10.56
CA LEU A 160 17.81 22.06 9.19
C LEU A 160 17.32 23.32 8.47
N LEU A 161 16.49 24.15 9.13
CA LEU A 161 16.05 25.43 8.55
C LEU A 161 17.23 26.38 8.29
N SER A 162 18.19 26.48 9.22
CA SER A 162 19.42 27.25 9.01
C SER A 162 20.23 26.72 7.82
N PHE A 163 20.31 25.40 7.64
CA PHE A 163 21.00 24.78 6.52
C PHE A 163 20.27 25.01 5.18
N GLU A 164 18.93 24.99 5.17
CA GLU A 164 18.13 25.37 4.00
C GLU A 164 18.31 26.85 3.64
N GLU A 165 18.36 27.74 4.62
CA GLU A 165 18.65 29.16 4.42
C GLU A 165 20.07 29.40 3.87
N ASP A 166 21.09 28.76 4.45
CA ASP A 166 22.48 28.84 3.97
C ASP A 166 22.66 28.28 2.55
N THR A 167 22.04 27.13 2.26
CA THR A 167 22.11 26.53 0.91
C THR A 167 21.36 27.36 -0.11
N LYS A 168 20.22 27.95 0.24
CA LYS A 168 19.49 28.89 -0.60
C LYS A 168 20.30 30.16 -0.86
N ALA A 169 20.87 30.78 0.17
CA ALA A 169 21.75 31.95 0.03
C ALA A 169 22.96 31.66 -0.88
N ARG A 170 23.56 30.47 -0.74
CA ARG A 170 24.65 30.01 -1.63
C ARG A 170 24.21 29.83 -3.08
N LEU A 171 23.02 29.28 -3.32
CA LEU A 171 22.46 29.12 -4.66
C LEU A 171 22.10 30.48 -5.28
N ASP A 172 21.56 31.41 -4.51
CA ASP A 172 21.24 32.76 -5.00
C ASP A 172 22.51 33.57 -5.30
N ALA A 173 23.56 33.45 -4.49
CA ALA A 173 24.88 34.00 -4.82
C ALA A 173 25.48 33.38 -6.10
N GLN A 174 25.33 32.06 -6.29
CA GLN A 174 25.77 31.39 -7.53
C GLN A 174 24.95 31.82 -8.75
N ARG A 175 23.64 32.05 -8.60
CA ARG A 175 22.78 32.62 -9.65
C ARG A 175 23.21 34.04 -10.02
N GLN A 176 23.50 34.90 -9.04
CA GLN A 176 24.01 36.25 -9.30
C GLN A 176 25.36 36.22 -10.04
N LEU A 177 26.28 35.31 -9.68
CA LEU A 177 27.54 35.13 -10.40
C LEU A 177 27.34 34.67 -11.86
N TYR A 178 26.41 33.76 -12.12
CA TYR A 178 26.08 33.36 -13.48
C TYR A 178 25.37 34.47 -14.26
N GLN A 179 24.48 35.24 -13.62
CA GLN A 179 23.82 36.38 -14.26
C GLN A 179 24.83 37.44 -14.67
N GLY A 180 25.73 37.87 -13.78
CA GLY A 180 26.78 38.83 -14.13
C GLY A 180 27.73 38.32 -15.24
N LYS A 181 27.91 37.00 -15.35
CA LYS A 181 28.65 36.39 -16.47
C LYS A 181 27.85 36.40 -17.77
N ILE A 182 26.53 36.18 -17.73
CA ILE A 182 25.63 36.33 -18.88
C ILE A 182 25.64 37.79 -19.35
N ASP A 183 25.48 38.75 -18.45
CA ASP A 183 25.46 40.19 -18.75
C ASP A 183 26.80 40.63 -19.37
N SER A 184 27.93 40.14 -18.85
CA SER A 184 29.26 40.38 -19.44
C SER A 184 29.38 39.80 -20.86
N LEU A 185 28.91 38.57 -21.07
CA LEU A 185 28.95 37.92 -22.39
C LEU A 185 28.01 38.58 -23.40
N GLN A 186 26.86 39.10 -22.95
CA GLN A 186 25.95 39.92 -23.76
C GLN A 186 26.62 41.24 -24.14
N SER A 187 27.26 41.93 -23.19
CA SER A 187 28.03 43.15 -23.47
C SER A 187 29.15 42.91 -24.48
N ASP A 188 29.85 41.77 -24.41
CA ASP A 188 30.89 41.42 -25.38
C ASP A 188 30.32 40.99 -26.74
N LEU A 189 29.14 40.36 -26.78
CA LEU A 189 28.40 40.10 -28.02
C LEU A 189 27.95 41.40 -28.70
N ASP A 190 27.44 42.36 -27.93
CA ASP A 190 27.03 43.68 -28.42
C ASP A 190 28.22 44.46 -28.96
N LYS A 191 29.36 44.47 -28.25
CA LYS A 191 30.63 45.03 -28.75
C LYS A 191 31.06 44.36 -30.06
N ASN A 192 31.01 43.03 -30.14
CA ASN A 192 31.35 42.30 -31.37
C ASN A 192 30.38 42.60 -32.52
N THR A 193 29.09 42.81 -32.23
CA THR A 193 28.08 43.20 -33.21
C THR A 193 28.31 44.63 -33.70
N GLN A 194 28.65 45.56 -32.80
CA GLN A 194 29.06 46.92 -33.14
C GLN A 194 30.34 46.90 -34.00
N LEU A 195 31.36 46.12 -33.62
CA LEU A 195 32.60 45.94 -34.38
C LEU A 195 32.36 45.32 -35.76
N ALA A 196 31.42 44.37 -35.89
CA ALA A 196 31.00 43.82 -37.17
C ALA A 196 30.27 44.88 -38.03
N GLY A 197 29.43 45.71 -37.41
CA GLY A 197 28.79 46.86 -38.05
C GLY A 197 29.80 47.89 -38.56
N THR A 198 30.75 48.33 -37.72
CA THR A 198 31.82 49.25 -38.13
C THR A 198 32.73 48.63 -39.17
N THR A 199 33.04 47.33 -39.09
CA THR A 199 33.81 46.61 -40.11
C THR A 199 33.07 46.58 -41.45
N THR A 200 31.74 46.40 -41.43
CA THR A 200 30.92 46.40 -42.64
C THR A 200 30.84 47.81 -43.25
N SER A 201 30.67 48.85 -42.43
CA SER A 201 30.74 50.25 -42.86
C SER A 201 32.12 50.61 -43.44
N LEU A 202 33.21 50.19 -42.80
CA LEU A 202 34.57 50.39 -43.31
C LEU A 202 34.80 49.65 -44.63
N ARG A 203 34.31 48.41 -44.78
CA ARG A 203 34.34 47.70 -46.07
C ARG A 203 33.57 48.46 -47.15
N GLN A 204 32.38 48.96 -46.83
CA GLN A 204 31.61 49.80 -47.75
C GLN A 204 32.37 51.08 -48.14
N GLN A 205 32.96 51.79 -47.19
CA GLN A 205 33.79 52.98 -47.46
C GLN A 205 35.03 52.63 -48.31
N VAL A 206 35.63 51.45 -48.14
CA VAL A 206 36.72 50.95 -48.99
C VAL A 206 36.22 50.67 -50.41
N TYR A 207 35.04 50.05 -50.58
CA TYR A 207 34.44 49.86 -51.90
C TYR A 207 34.08 51.20 -52.57
N GLU A 208 33.50 52.15 -51.83
CA GLU A 208 33.20 53.49 -52.33
C GLU A 208 34.46 54.27 -52.71
N ARG A 209 35.54 54.19 -51.92
CA ARG A 209 36.84 54.78 -52.28
C ARG A 209 37.50 54.06 -53.46
N ALA A 210 37.38 52.74 -53.57
CA ALA A 210 37.88 52.00 -54.73
C ALA A 210 37.11 52.37 -56.01
N ALA A 211 35.78 52.54 -55.92
CA ALA A 211 34.95 53.01 -57.02
C ALA A 211 35.29 54.47 -57.41
N LYS A 212 35.48 55.36 -56.43
CA LYS A 212 35.95 56.74 -56.68
C LYS A 212 37.34 56.78 -57.31
N ASN A 213 38.28 55.96 -56.83
CA ASN A 213 39.61 55.86 -57.43
C ASN A 213 39.56 55.30 -58.86
N LYS A 214 38.67 54.34 -59.15
CA LYS A 214 38.44 53.83 -60.50
C LYS A 214 37.85 54.90 -61.42
N ALA A 215 36.84 55.64 -60.96
CA ALA A 215 36.27 56.77 -61.70
C ALA A 215 37.30 57.88 -61.94
N LEU A 216 38.14 58.20 -60.95
CA LEU A 216 39.24 59.16 -61.10
C LEU A 216 40.31 58.68 -62.08
N LEU A 217 40.60 57.37 -62.13
CA LEU A 217 41.52 56.78 -63.13
C LEU A 217 40.91 56.85 -64.54
N GLU A 218 39.62 56.55 -64.70
CA GLU A 218 38.89 56.70 -65.97
C GLU A 218 38.82 58.19 -66.41
N GLU A 219 38.61 59.12 -65.49
CA GLU A 219 38.73 60.57 -65.74
C GLU A 219 40.16 60.95 -66.16
N LEU A 220 41.19 60.40 -65.51
CA LEU A 220 42.60 60.66 -65.86
C LEU A 220 42.95 60.10 -67.25
N GLU A 221 42.46 58.90 -67.60
CA GLU A 221 42.63 58.33 -68.94
C GLU A 221 41.91 59.18 -70.00
N THR A 222 40.68 59.64 -69.74
CA THR A 222 39.99 60.55 -70.70
C THR A 222 40.65 61.93 -70.78
N ALA A 223 41.20 62.44 -69.68
CA ALA A 223 41.99 63.67 -69.67
C ALA A 223 43.32 63.50 -70.42
N GLU A 224 43.99 62.35 -70.31
CA GLU A 224 45.16 62.01 -71.11
C GLU A 224 44.84 61.90 -72.60
N VAL A 225 43.69 61.33 -72.98
CA VAL A 225 43.25 61.26 -74.38
C VAL A 225 42.99 62.68 -74.90
N ARG A 226 42.23 63.50 -74.19
CA ARG A 226 42.00 64.92 -74.55
C ARG A 226 43.31 65.71 -74.64
N HIS A 227 44.23 65.52 -73.70
CA HIS A 227 45.54 66.18 -73.74
C HIS A 227 46.41 65.67 -74.90
N LYS A 228 46.29 64.41 -75.33
CA LYS A 228 46.93 63.90 -76.55
C LYS A 228 46.33 64.55 -77.80
N GLU A 229 45.01 64.70 -77.87
CA GLU A 229 44.29 65.41 -78.94
C GLU A 229 44.69 66.90 -78.99
N GLU A 230 44.68 67.59 -77.86
CA GLU A 230 45.13 68.99 -77.72
C GLU A 230 46.60 69.16 -78.10
N VAL A 231 47.49 68.25 -77.70
CA VAL A 231 48.91 68.25 -78.13
C VAL A 231 49.04 68.00 -79.63
N GLU A 232 48.15 67.20 -80.24
CA GLU A 232 48.17 66.97 -81.68
C GLU A 232 47.65 68.18 -82.47
N ASP A 233 46.61 68.87 -81.99
CA ASP A 233 46.12 70.11 -82.58
C ASP A 233 47.07 71.30 -82.30
N LEU A 234 47.76 71.31 -81.17
CA LEU A 234 48.91 72.20 -80.93
C LEU A 234 50.07 71.89 -81.87
N ARG A 235 50.33 70.62 -82.21
CA ARG A 235 51.31 70.27 -83.27
C ARG A 235 50.86 70.72 -84.65
N LYS A 236 49.57 70.61 -85.01
CA LYS A 236 49.02 71.12 -86.28
C LYS A 236 49.09 72.65 -86.36
N THR A 237 48.77 73.35 -85.27
CA THR A 237 48.87 74.82 -85.22
C THR A 237 50.31 75.32 -85.16
N VAL A 238 51.23 74.62 -84.48
CA VAL A 238 52.67 74.90 -84.56
C VAL A 238 53.21 74.62 -85.97
N ALA A 239 52.77 73.57 -86.65
CA ALA A 239 53.15 73.31 -88.05
C ALA A 239 52.63 74.41 -89.00
N SER A 240 51.39 74.88 -88.81
CA SER A 240 50.84 76.00 -89.60
C SER A 240 51.49 77.34 -89.26
N ALA A 241 51.89 77.54 -88.00
CA ALA A 241 52.67 78.70 -87.57
C ALA A 241 54.10 78.66 -88.14
N GLN A 242 54.77 77.50 -88.17
CA GLN A 242 56.07 77.33 -88.81
C GLN A 242 56.00 77.51 -90.34
N ALA A 243 54.89 77.14 -90.98
CA ALA A 243 54.64 77.46 -92.38
C ALA A 243 54.51 78.99 -92.59
N LYS A 244 53.68 79.67 -91.78
CA LYS A 244 53.55 81.14 -91.81
C LYS A 244 54.83 81.87 -91.42
N THR A 245 55.67 81.29 -90.56
CA THR A 245 56.99 81.86 -90.21
C THR A 245 57.93 81.76 -91.40
N ARG A 246 57.86 80.69 -92.21
CA ARG A 246 58.63 80.57 -93.46
C ARG A 246 58.14 81.55 -94.54
N GLU A 247 56.83 81.80 -94.65
CA GLU A 247 56.28 82.86 -95.52
C GLU A 247 56.70 84.26 -95.05
N MET A 248 56.64 84.52 -93.75
CA MET A 248 57.15 85.76 -93.14
C MET A 248 58.66 85.90 -93.34
N GLU A 249 59.45 84.83 -93.22
CA GLU A 249 60.90 84.86 -93.47
C GLU A 249 61.25 85.11 -94.95
N SER A 250 60.45 84.65 -95.91
CA SER A 250 60.60 85.08 -97.31
C SER A 250 60.22 86.55 -97.49
N SER A 251 59.11 87.00 -96.90
CA SER A 251 58.65 88.38 -97.00
C SER A 251 59.60 89.38 -96.32
N THR A 252 60.21 89.02 -95.19
CA THR A 252 61.23 89.86 -94.52
C THR A 252 62.55 89.87 -95.29
N ARG A 253 62.93 88.79 -95.99
CA ARG A 253 64.12 88.81 -96.87
C ARG A 253 63.89 89.71 -98.10
N GLU A 254 62.67 89.77 -98.63
CA GLU A 254 62.29 90.71 -99.68
C GLU A 254 62.25 92.17 -99.19
N LEU A 255 61.73 92.41 -97.98
CA LEU A 255 61.74 93.73 -97.33
C LEU A 255 63.15 94.20 -96.93
N GLU A 256 64.03 93.33 -96.45
CA GLU A 256 65.43 93.67 -96.16
C GLU A 256 66.23 93.96 -97.44
N ALA A 257 65.95 93.27 -98.55
CA ALA A 257 66.51 93.59 -99.86
C ALA A 257 66.08 94.99 -100.33
N ALA A 258 64.78 95.31 -100.23
CA ALA A 258 64.26 96.64 -100.57
C ALA A 258 64.84 97.74 -99.66
N LEU A 259 65.04 97.46 -98.37
CA LEU A 259 65.57 98.41 -97.39
C LEU A 259 67.10 98.60 -97.51
N GLN A 260 67.85 97.60 -98.02
CA GLN A 260 69.24 97.80 -98.44
C GLN A 260 69.36 98.62 -99.73
N GLN A 261 68.39 98.53 -100.64
CA GLN A 261 68.37 99.35 -101.86
C GLN A 261 68.13 100.83 -101.53
N GLN A 262 67.15 101.16 -100.67
CA GLN A 262 66.95 102.54 -100.21
C GLN A 262 68.10 103.10 -99.34
N LYS A 263 68.83 102.27 -98.59
CA LYS A 263 70.00 102.74 -97.83
C LYS A 263 71.11 103.26 -98.75
N ARG A 264 71.35 102.59 -99.89
CA ARG A 264 72.33 103.06 -100.90
C ARG A 264 71.93 104.38 -101.54
N GLU A 265 70.65 104.57 -101.84
CA GLU A 265 70.11 105.83 -102.39
C GLU A 265 70.17 106.99 -101.38
N LYS A 266 70.03 106.70 -100.07
CA LYS A 266 70.12 107.71 -99.00
C LYS A 266 71.56 108.11 -98.67
N GLU A 267 72.52 107.20 -98.78
CA GLU A 267 73.95 107.48 -98.58
C GLU A 267 74.53 108.37 -99.71
N ASP A 268 74.02 108.25 -100.94
CA ASP A 268 74.45 109.05 -102.11
C ASP A 268 73.89 110.49 -102.15
N LEU A 269 72.88 110.79 -101.31
CA LEU A 269 72.36 112.13 -101.04
C LEU A 269 72.99 112.76 -99.78
N SER A 270 73.21 111.95 -98.73
CA SER A 270 73.89 112.41 -97.50
C SER A 270 75.31 112.91 -97.76
N THR A 271 76.07 112.22 -98.63
CA THR A 271 77.43 112.62 -99.05
C THR A 271 77.48 113.91 -99.90
N LYS A 272 76.34 114.38 -100.43
CA LYS A 272 76.23 115.68 -101.12
C LYS A 272 75.88 116.82 -100.16
N GLN A 273 75.06 116.57 -99.13
CA GLN A 273 74.76 117.57 -98.08
C GLN A 273 75.94 117.81 -97.12
N LEU A 274 76.70 116.77 -96.77
CA LEU A 274 77.88 116.88 -95.89
C LEU A 274 79.06 117.66 -96.52
N ARG A 275 79.04 117.95 -97.83
CA ARG A 275 80.05 118.82 -98.47
C ARG A 275 79.69 120.31 -98.44
N TYR A 276 78.40 120.66 -98.38
CA TYR A 276 77.96 122.06 -98.28
C TYR A 276 77.95 122.60 -96.84
N ILE A 277 77.88 121.72 -95.83
CA ILE A 277 77.91 122.12 -94.41
C ILE A 277 79.36 122.35 -93.93
N ALA A 278 80.36 121.69 -94.55
CA ALA A 278 81.77 121.80 -94.16
C ALA A 278 82.48 123.08 -94.67
N GLU A 279 82.00 123.71 -95.75
CA GLU A 279 82.62 124.93 -96.32
C GLU A 279 82.06 126.24 -95.73
N VAL A 280 80.92 126.19 -95.02
CA VAL A 280 80.23 127.40 -94.51
C VAL A 280 80.65 127.77 -93.08
N ASP A 281 81.05 126.80 -92.25
CA ASP A 281 81.49 127.07 -90.87
C ASP A 281 82.98 127.43 -90.75
N GLN A 282 83.78 127.35 -91.83
CA GLN A 282 85.22 127.70 -91.82
C GLN A 282 85.55 129.09 -92.40
N SER A 283 84.61 130.06 -92.35
CA SER A 283 84.88 131.45 -92.74
C SER A 283 84.06 132.50 -91.95
N ARG A 284 83.52 132.13 -90.78
CA ARG A 284 82.65 133.02 -89.98
C ARG A 284 83.31 133.62 -88.73
N GLU A 285 84.57 133.29 -88.45
CA GLU A 285 85.27 133.70 -87.21
C GLU A 285 86.64 134.39 -87.45
N SER A 286 86.79 135.13 -88.55
CA SER A 286 87.73 136.26 -88.57
C SER A 286 87.31 137.34 -89.57
N LEU A 287 87.63 138.60 -89.23
CA LEU A 287 87.47 139.82 -90.04
C LEU A 287 86.07 140.45 -90.13
N LEU A 288 85.72 141.10 -89.01
CA LEU A 288 85.42 142.54 -89.07
C LEU A 288 86.38 143.26 -90.03
N ARG A 289 85.93 143.57 -91.26
CA ARG A 289 86.48 144.66 -92.09
C ARG A 289 85.39 145.25 -92.98
N LEU A 290 85.21 146.56 -92.84
CA LEU A 290 84.26 147.39 -93.58
C LEU A 290 84.60 147.48 -95.08
N ARG A 291 83.56 147.81 -95.87
CA ARG A 291 83.58 148.22 -97.30
C ARG A 291 83.88 147.06 -98.28
N HIS A 292 83.27 147.02 -99.47
CA HIS A 292 82.57 148.10 -100.20
C HIS A 292 81.51 147.54 -101.17
N LEU A 293 80.52 148.40 -101.47
CA LEU A 293 79.75 148.49 -102.72
C LEU A 293 78.67 147.45 -103.05
N GLN A 294 77.50 148.02 -103.34
CA GLN A 294 76.55 147.66 -104.40
C GLN A 294 75.82 146.32 -104.21
N ASP A 295 74.55 146.32 -103.75
CA ASP A 295 73.41 147.13 -104.25
C ASP A 295 73.45 147.24 -105.78
N THR A 296 72.84 146.29 -106.47
CA THR A 296 71.46 146.32 -107.00
C THR A 296 71.30 145.07 -107.86
N GLU A 297 70.19 144.35 -107.88
CA GLU A 297 68.79 144.73 -108.15
C GLU A 297 67.87 143.66 -107.52
N ALA A 298 66.57 143.83 -107.28
CA ALA A 298 65.60 144.91 -107.47
C ALA A 298 64.27 144.41 -106.84
N GLU A 299 63.30 145.22 -106.42
CA GLU A 299 63.23 146.64 -106.09
C GLU A 299 62.03 146.75 -105.12
N ARG A 300 62.18 147.36 -103.93
CA ARG A 300 62.01 148.79 -103.62
C ARG A 300 60.54 149.25 -103.55
N GLU A 301 60.16 150.23 -102.73
CA GLU A 301 60.85 150.91 -101.62
C GLU A 301 59.79 151.39 -100.60
N ARG A 302 60.06 151.32 -99.29
CA ARG A 302 60.60 152.43 -98.44
C ARG A 302 59.88 153.75 -98.73
N ALA A 303 59.01 154.27 -97.85
CA ALA A 303 59.26 154.80 -96.51
C ALA A 303 59.67 156.29 -96.49
N GLN A 304 59.35 156.94 -95.35
CA GLN A 304 59.61 158.31 -94.92
C GLN A 304 58.54 159.36 -95.25
N THR A 305 58.42 160.33 -94.32
CA THR A 305 57.40 161.40 -94.15
C THR A 305 55.99 160.90 -93.77
N GLU A 306 55.35 161.27 -92.65
CA GLU A 306 55.73 162.11 -91.50
C GLU A 306 55.11 161.55 -90.19
N PHE A 307 55.79 161.70 -89.04
CA PHE A 307 55.10 161.97 -87.77
C PHE A 307 56.00 162.73 -86.80
N ALA A 308 56.08 164.05 -87.00
CA ALA A 308 56.71 164.97 -86.07
C ALA A 308 55.64 165.77 -85.32
N GLY A 309 55.57 165.58 -84.00
CA GLY A 309 55.01 166.60 -83.09
C GLY A 309 53.56 166.43 -82.64
N ARG A 310 53.38 165.76 -81.50
CA ARG A 310 52.76 166.26 -80.24
C ARG A 310 52.08 165.10 -79.52
N LEU A 311 52.61 164.54 -78.44
CA LEU A 311 52.91 165.15 -77.13
C LEU A 311 51.63 165.54 -76.35
N LYS A 312 51.26 164.64 -75.42
CA LYS A 312 50.42 164.84 -74.22
C LYS A 312 48.93 165.19 -74.44
N ARG A 313 48.04 164.26 -74.02
CA ARG A 313 47.11 164.47 -72.87
C ARG A 313 46.15 163.33 -72.49
N ALA A 314 46.04 162.21 -73.22
CA ALA A 314 44.87 161.32 -73.08
C ALA A 314 45.02 159.99 -72.28
N GLU A 315 46.20 159.40 -72.13
CA GLU A 315 46.31 157.95 -71.83
C GLU A 315 46.86 157.58 -70.44
N THR A 316 46.88 158.50 -69.48
CA THR A 316 47.27 158.20 -68.08
C THR A 316 46.14 157.61 -67.22
N ASP A 317 44.91 157.55 -67.74
CA ASP A 317 43.74 157.09 -66.98
C ASP A 317 43.34 155.62 -67.29
N ALA A 318 44.01 154.96 -68.24
CA ALA A 318 43.69 153.58 -68.65
C ALA A 318 44.40 152.51 -67.80
N GLU A 319 45.65 152.74 -67.39
CA GLU A 319 46.50 151.71 -66.77
C GLU A 319 46.07 151.29 -65.35
N LEU A 320 45.31 152.13 -64.64
CA LEU A 320 44.86 151.83 -63.28
C LEU A 320 43.66 150.88 -63.19
N ARG A 321 42.83 150.77 -64.25
CA ARG A 321 41.66 149.86 -64.24
C ARG A 321 41.96 148.46 -64.74
N SER A 322 43.04 148.24 -65.50
CA SER A 322 43.39 146.91 -66.02
C SER A 322 43.91 145.96 -64.94
N LYS A 323 44.49 146.47 -63.84
CA LYS A 323 45.14 145.66 -62.80
C LYS A 323 44.20 145.17 -61.69
N GLU A 324 43.01 145.74 -61.53
CA GLU A 324 42.01 145.26 -60.56
C GLU A 324 41.12 144.13 -61.09
N ILE A 325 40.99 144.00 -62.42
CA ILE A 325 40.16 142.95 -63.05
C ILE A 325 40.90 141.61 -63.04
N GLU A 326 42.20 141.63 -63.37
CA GLU A 326 43.04 140.44 -63.50
C GLU A 326 43.14 139.63 -62.17
N VAL A 327 43.12 140.31 -61.03
CA VAL A 327 43.16 139.67 -59.69
C VAL A 327 41.86 138.93 -59.34
N LYS A 328 40.70 139.38 -59.83
CA LYS A 328 39.40 138.75 -59.52
C LYS A 328 39.10 137.52 -60.38
N ASP A 329 39.61 137.47 -61.61
CA ASP A 329 39.43 136.32 -62.50
C ASP A 329 40.26 135.09 -62.08
N GLU A 330 41.39 135.26 -61.38
CA GLU A 330 42.12 134.13 -60.80
C GLU A 330 41.40 133.51 -59.58
N GLU A 331 40.76 134.32 -58.74
CA GLU A 331 40.06 133.84 -57.54
C GLU A 331 38.80 133.02 -57.91
N ILE A 332 38.06 133.45 -58.94
CA ILE A 332 36.90 132.72 -59.48
C ILE A 332 37.33 131.35 -60.06
N LYS A 333 38.49 131.26 -60.73
CA LYS A 333 39.01 129.98 -61.26
C LYS A 333 39.36 129.00 -60.13
N ARG A 334 39.96 129.47 -59.03
CA ARG A 334 40.28 128.62 -57.86
C ARG A 334 39.02 128.08 -57.16
N LEU A 335 37.98 128.90 -57.03
CA LEU A 335 36.72 128.48 -56.41
C LEU A 335 35.95 127.46 -57.26
N LYS A 336 35.95 127.59 -58.59
CA LYS A 336 35.35 126.58 -59.49
C LYS A 336 36.05 125.23 -59.41
N ALA A 337 37.37 125.20 -59.50
CA ALA A 337 38.14 123.95 -59.40
C ALA A 337 37.88 123.20 -58.08
N ARG A 338 37.77 123.94 -56.96
CA ARG A 338 37.45 123.36 -55.64
C ARG A 338 36.02 122.81 -55.57
N SER A 339 35.06 123.46 -56.23
CA SER A 339 33.67 122.98 -56.32
C SER A 339 33.55 121.67 -57.11
N GLU A 340 34.26 121.55 -58.24
CA GLU A 340 34.25 120.34 -59.07
C GLU A 340 34.94 119.16 -58.38
N GLN A 341 35.98 119.42 -57.57
CA GLN A 341 36.62 118.39 -56.75
C GLN A 341 35.65 117.84 -55.69
N PHE A 342 34.96 118.71 -54.93
CA PHE A 342 33.97 118.28 -53.94
C PHE A 342 32.81 117.48 -54.57
N GLN A 343 32.38 117.80 -55.78
CA GLN A 343 31.35 117.03 -56.49
C GLN A 343 31.84 115.63 -56.89
N LYS A 344 33.10 115.48 -57.33
CA LYS A 344 33.70 114.17 -57.63
C LYS A 344 33.87 113.31 -56.38
N GLU A 345 34.35 113.91 -55.29
CA GLU A 345 34.52 113.22 -54.00
C GLU A 345 33.15 112.80 -53.42
N SER A 346 32.12 113.65 -53.52
CA SER A 346 30.75 113.30 -53.10
C SER A 346 30.14 112.20 -53.95
N ALA A 347 30.37 112.18 -55.27
CA ALA A 347 29.85 111.13 -56.15
C ALA A 347 30.52 109.77 -55.85
N ALA A 348 31.84 109.76 -55.63
CA ALA A 348 32.57 108.55 -55.25
C ALA A 348 32.09 107.99 -53.90
N ALA A 349 31.87 108.85 -52.90
CA ALA A 349 31.37 108.45 -51.58
C ALA A 349 29.95 107.86 -51.64
N ILE A 350 29.08 108.36 -52.54
CA ILE A 350 27.74 107.78 -52.75
C ILE A 350 27.86 106.39 -53.38
N THR A 351 28.66 106.22 -54.44
CA THR A 351 28.84 104.90 -55.06
C THR A 351 29.45 103.87 -54.12
N GLU A 352 30.36 104.28 -53.22
CA GLU A 352 30.93 103.37 -52.21
C GLU A 352 29.90 103.01 -51.13
N ALA A 353 29.03 103.94 -50.75
CA ALA A 353 27.94 103.68 -49.80
C ALA A 353 26.90 102.71 -50.39
N ASP A 354 26.47 102.93 -51.64
CA ASP A 354 25.51 102.05 -52.33
C ASP A 354 26.07 100.63 -52.50
N GLN A 355 27.37 100.51 -52.81
CA GLN A 355 28.02 99.21 -52.96
C GLN A 355 28.13 98.45 -51.61
N ARG A 356 28.44 99.15 -50.50
CA ARG A 356 28.41 98.58 -49.15
C ARG A 356 27.00 98.17 -48.70
N ILE A 357 25.96 98.88 -49.14
CA ILE A 357 24.56 98.51 -48.88
C ILE A 357 24.22 97.23 -49.64
N ALA A 358 24.56 97.15 -50.93
CA ALA A 358 24.33 95.95 -51.73
C ALA A 358 25.05 94.71 -51.17
N ASP A 359 26.32 94.85 -50.76
CA ASP A 359 27.08 93.76 -50.13
C ASP A 359 26.45 93.31 -48.79
N ALA A 360 25.94 94.24 -47.99
CA ALA A 360 25.25 93.94 -46.73
C ALA A 360 23.90 93.24 -46.95
N GLU A 361 23.12 93.64 -47.95
CA GLU A 361 21.88 92.95 -48.33
C GLU A 361 22.16 91.53 -48.83
N LEU A 362 23.24 91.33 -49.60
CA LEU A 362 23.69 90.02 -50.07
C LEU A 362 24.13 89.12 -48.91
N GLN A 363 24.81 89.67 -47.89
CA GLN A 363 25.14 88.94 -46.67
C GLN A 363 23.87 88.56 -45.87
N VAL A 364 22.93 89.50 -45.67
CA VAL A 364 21.68 89.23 -44.93
C VAL A 364 20.81 88.18 -45.62
N THR A 365 20.77 88.18 -46.97
CA THR A 365 20.08 87.12 -47.72
C THR A 365 20.76 85.76 -47.57
N ALA A 366 22.10 85.69 -47.66
CA ALA A 366 22.83 84.45 -47.42
C ALA A 366 22.64 83.90 -46.00
N GLU A 367 22.62 84.76 -44.97
CA GLU A 367 22.34 84.37 -43.58
C GLU A 367 20.88 83.90 -43.39
N LYS A 368 19.93 84.51 -44.10
CA LYS A 368 18.52 84.08 -44.13
C LYS A 368 18.36 82.72 -44.82
N ASP A 369 19.08 82.46 -45.89
CA ASP A 369 19.03 81.18 -46.59
C ASP A 369 19.73 80.07 -45.77
N ALA A 370 20.86 80.39 -45.11
CA ALA A 370 21.51 79.48 -44.17
C ALA A 370 20.61 79.13 -42.96
N THR A 371 19.93 80.10 -42.37
CA THR A 371 19.01 79.87 -41.24
C THR A 371 17.73 79.12 -41.65
N THR A 372 17.19 79.36 -42.85
CA THR A 372 16.05 78.57 -43.36
C THR A 372 16.44 77.14 -43.70
N HIS A 373 17.63 76.90 -44.26
CA HIS A 373 18.17 75.54 -44.43
C HIS A 373 18.41 74.82 -43.08
N ALA A 374 18.98 75.49 -42.09
CA ALA A 374 19.15 74.94 -40.74
C ALA A 374 17.79 74.59 -40.09
N LEU A 375 16.79 75.46 -40.23
CA LEU A 375 15.42 75.18 -39.77
C LEU A 375 14.75 74.03 -40.52
N ALA A 376 15.01 73.86 -41.81
CA ALA A 376 14.52 72.72 -42.58
C ALA A 376 15.16 71.40 -42.13
N SER A 377 16.48 71.41 -41.88
CA SER A 377 17.20 70.26 -41.33
C SER A 377 16.71 69.87 -39.94
N LEU A 378 16.54 70.85 -39.03
CA LEU A 378 16.00 70.60 -37.69
C LEU A 378 14.55 70.09 -37.73
N LYS A 379 13.73 70.56 -38.68
CA LYS A 379 12.37 70.03 -38.87
C LYS A 379 12.38 68.56 -39.31
N SER A 380 13.22 68.19 -40.28
CA SER A 380 13.31 66.79 -40.74
C SER A 380 13.87 65.87 -39.64
N GLU A 381 14.81 66.34 -38.83
CA GLU A 381 15.32 65.62 -37.66
C GLU A 381 14.22 65.43 -36.58
N VAL A 382 13.44 66.47 -36.29
CA VAL A 382 12.29 66.38 -35.36
C VAL A 382 11.21 65.42 -35.89
N GLU A 383 10.94 65.40 -37.19
CA GLU A 383 10.00 64.44 -37.80
C GLU A 383 10.56 63.01 -37.77
N HIS A 384 11.86 62.83 -37.99
CA HIS A 384 12.53 61.54 -37.86
C HIS A 384 12.46 61.01 -36.42
N LEU A 385 12.79 61.84 -35.42
CA LEU A 385 12.70 61.48 -34.00
C LEU A 385 11.25 61.19 -33.57
N ARG A 386 10.26 61.95 -34.05
CA ARG A 386 8.83 61.65 -33.83
C ARG A 386 8.41 60.31 -34.44
N THR A 387 8.97 59.94 -35.59
CA THR A 387 8.68 58.65 -36.23
C THR A 387 9.31 57.51 -35.41
N GLN A 388 10.58 57.62 -35.03
CA GLN A 388 11.24 56.66 -34.14
C GLN A 388 10.49 56.49 -32.79
N LEU A 389 9.94 57.58 -32.24
CA LEU A 389 9.17 57.54 -30.99
C LEU A 389 7.87 56.76 -31.18
N ARG A 390 7.10 57.01 -32.25
CA ARG A 390 5.89 56.23 -32.59
C ARG A 390 6.20 54.76 -32.87
N ASP A 391 7.31 54.47 -33.53
CA ASP A 391 7.73 53.08 -33.78
C ASP A 391 8.04 52.36 -32.46
N LYS A 392 8.70 53.04 -31.51
CA LYS A 392 8.93 52.52 -30.15
C LYS A 392 7.64 52.37 -29.33
N GLU A 393 6.72 53.32 -29.42
CA GLU A 393 5.38 53.21 -28.81
C GLU A 393 4.59 52.02 -29.41
N SER A 394 4.73 51.78 -30.71
CA SER A 394 4.14 50.62 -31.41
C SER A 394 4.78 49.28 -31.00
N THR A 395 6.10 49.24 -30.73
CA THR A 395 6.72 48.04 -30.15
C THR A 395 6.29 47.83 -28.70
N TYR A 396 6.29 48.86 -27.85
CA TYR A 396 5.89 48.70 -26.45
C TYR A 396 4.41 48.31 -26.29
N THR A 397 3.51 48.80 -27.14
CA THR A 397 2.10 48.37 -27.12
C THR A 397 1.91 46.94 -27.58
N LYS A 398 2.70 46.46 -28.56
CA LYS A 398 2.75 45.04 -28.93
C LYS A 398 3.28 44.18 -27.79
N ASP A 399 4.43 44.54 -27.22
CA ASP A 399 5.06 43.83 -26.10
C ASP A 399 4.11 43.74 -24.90
N LEU A 400 3.45 44.85 -24.53
CA LEU A 400 2.41 44.87 -23.50
C LEU A 400 1.29 43.88 -23.80
N SER A 401 0.75 43.88 -25.03
CA SER A 401 -0.30 42.93 -25.41
C SER A 401 0.18 41.48 -25.38
N GLU A 402 1.46 41.20 -25.69
CA GLU A 402 2.04 39.87 -25.54
C GLU A 402 2.18 39.48 -24.06
N TYR A 403 2.61 40.40 -23.19
CA TYR A 403 2.71 40.14 -21.75
C TYR A 403 1.33 39.94 -21.12
N GLU A 404 0.31 40.70 -21.52
CA GLU A 404 -1.09 40.50 -21.10
C GLU A 404 -1.60 39.11 -21.54
N ASN A 405 -1.39 38.74 -22.81
CA ASN A 405 -1.75 37.40 -23.31
C ASN A 405 -1.01 36.27 -22.58
N LYS A 406 0.28 36.44 -22.26
CA LYS A 406 1.08 35.48 -21.47
C LYS A 406 0.57 35.40 -20.02
N LEU A 407 0.21 36.53 -19.40
CA LEU A 407 -0.35 36.59 -18.05
C LEU A 407 -1.71 35.90 -17.99
N GLU A 408 -2.58 36.13 -18.97
CA GLU A 408 -3.85 35.42 -19.08
C GLU A 408 -3.65 33.91 -19.28
N ALA A 409 -2.72 33.49 -20.13
CA ALA A 409 -2.41 32.08 -20.35
C ALA A 409 -1.95 31.40 -19.04
N LEU A 410 -1.01 32.01 -18.32
CA LEU A 410 -0.54 31.54 -17.01
C LEU A 410 -1.66 31.55 -15.95
N THR A 411 -2.59 32.51 -16.01
CA THR A 411 -3.74 32.56 -15.10
C THR A 411 -4.72 31.42 -15.38
N ARG A 412 -4.98 31.10 -16.66
CA ARG A 412 -5.79 29.94 -17.07
C ARG A 412 -5.12 28.62 -16.68
N GLU A 413 -3.81 28.50 -16.89
CA GLU A 413 -3.02 27.32 -16.46
C GLU A 413 -3.04 27.15 -14.94
N SER A 414 -2.83 28.23 -14.17
CA SER A 414 -2.93 28.21 -12.71
C SER A 414 -4.33 27.78 -12.22
N HIS A 415 -5.39 28.20 -12.92
CA HIS A 415 -6.76 27.77 -12.60
C HIS A 415 -7.00 26.29 -12.95
N GLN A 416 -6.48 25.81 -14.09
CA GLN A 416 -6.53 24.39 -14.45
C GLN A 416 -5.75 23.53 -13.44
N LEU A 417 -4.57 23.95 -13.01
CA LEU A 417 -3.77 23.25 -11.99
C LEU A 417 -4.50 23.20 -10.63
N LYS A 418 -5.19 24.27 -10.22
CA LYS A 418 -6.03 24.23 -9.01
C LYS A 418 -7.17 23.22 -9.15
N LEU A 419 -7.87 23.21 -10.28
CA LEU A 419 -8.92 22.23 -10.58
C LEU A 419 -8.38 20.79 -10.55
N THR A 420 -7.20 20.52 -11.13
CA THR A 420 -6.62 19.17 -11.08
C THR A 420 -6.23 18.79 -9.65
N CYS A 421 -5.59 19.68 -8.88
CA CYS A 421 -5.31 19.46 -7.47
C CYS A 421 -6.58 19.16 -6.65
N GLU A 422 -7.67 19.92 -6.82
CA GLU A 422 -8.95 19.66 -6.16
C GLU A 422 -9.54 18.28 -6.53
N THR A 423 -9.41 17.86 -7.80
CA THR A 423 -9.86 16.52 -8.21
C THR A 423 -8.99 15.39 -7.67
N GLU A 424 -7.68 15.58 -7.57
CA GLU A 424 -6.77 14.58 -6.98
C GLU A 424 -6.88 14.53 -5.45
N GLU A 425 -7.09 15.65 -4.76
CA GLU A 425 -7.45 15.65 -3.34
C GLU A 425 -8.76 14.88 -3.09
N LYS A 426 -9.76 15.05 -3.96
CA LYS A 426 -11.01 14.30 -3.85
C LYS A 426 -10.77 12.79 -4.06
N ARG A 427 -9.97 12.40 -5.06
CA ARG A 427 -9.54 11.01 -5.28
C ARG A 427 -8.78 10.44 -4.08
N ALA A 428 -7.88 11.22 -3.47
CA ALA A 428 -7.17 10.82 -2.26
C ALA A 428 -8.12 10.58 -1.09
N ARG A 429 -9.08 11.48 -0.84
CA ARG A 429 -10.11 11.31 0.22
C ARG A 429 -11.02 10.10 -0.04
N ASP A 430 -11.39 9.84 -1.29
CA ASP A 430 -12.17 8.65 -1.67
C ASP A 430 -11.35 7.35 -1.52
N ASN A 431 -10.04 7.39 -1.76
CA ASN A 431 -9.13 6.26 -1.53
C ASN A 431 -8.88 6.01 -0.03
N ASP A 432 -8.68 7.05 0.77
CA ASP A 432 -8.59 6.97 2.25
C ASP A 432 -9.85 6.36 2.85
N ARG A 433 -11.03 6.73 2.31
CA ARG A 433 -12.30 6.13 2.71
C ARG A 433 -12.33 4.63 2.39
N LYS A 434 -11.95 4.24 1.18
CA LYS A 434 -11.87 2.81 0.78
C LYS A 434 -10.86 2.04 1.63
N ALA A 435 -9.71 2.63 1.96
CA ALA A 435 -8.72 2.02 2.84
C ALA A 435 -9.32 1.71 4.22
N ARG A 436 -10.04 2.66 4.83
CA ARG A 436 -10.77 2.42 6.10
C ARG A 436 -11.88 1.38 5.97
N GLU A 437 -12.56 1.31 4.83
CA GLU A 437 -13.55 0.27 4.53
C GLU A 437 -12.87 -1.12 4.42
N TYR A 438 -11.68 -1.21 3.80
CA TYR A 438 -10.85 -2.43 3.79
C TYR A 438 -10.34 -2.82 5.18
N ASP A 439 -9.78 -1.88 5.96
CA ASP A 439 -9.34 -2.14 7.34
C ASP A 439 -10.50 -2.68 8.20
N SER A 440 -11.72 -2.17 7.99
CA SER A 440 -12.92 -2.64 8.69
C SER A 440 -13.32 -4.06 8.26
N LEU A 441 -13.20 -4.38 6.97
CA LEU A 441 -13.48 -5.72 6.45
C LEU A 441 -12.41 -6.73 6.89
N GLU A 442 -11.15 -6.32 6.97
CA GLU A 442 -10.05 -7.16 7.46
C GLU A 442 -10.21 -7.52 8.94
N ARG A 443 -10.63 -6.55 9.78
CA ARG A 443 -11.00 -6.83 11.18
C ARG A 443 -12.18 -7.81 11.28
N GLN A 444 -13.23 -7.63 10.47
CA GLN A 444 -14.36 -8.57 10.44
C GLN A 444 -13.94 -9.97 9.98
N HIS A 445 -13.05 -10.07 8.98
CA HIS A 445 -12.48 -11.34 8.55
C HIS A 445 -11.62 -11.98 9.66
N TYR A 446 -10.87 -11.17 10.42
CA TYR A 446 -10.10 -11.62 11.57
C TYR A 446 -11.01 -12.19 12.68
N ASP A 447 -12.09 -11.47 13.02
CA ASP A 447 -13.07 -11.93 14.00
C ASP A 447 -13.78 -13.22 13.55
N LEU A 448 -14.08 -13.36 12.26
CA LEU A 448 -14.64 -14.58 11.67
C LEU A 448 -13.63 -15.76 11.68
N GLU A 449 -12.35 -15.52 11.37
CA GLU A 449 -11.30 -16.54 11.51
C GLU A 449 -11.18 -17.00 12.97
N ARG A 450 -11.23 -16.06 13.92
CA ARG A 450 -11.18 -16.36 15.35
C ARG A 450 -12.39 -17.20 15.78
N GLN A 451 -13.62 -16.79 15.43
CA GLN A 451 -14.83 -17.57 15.69
C GLN A 451 -14.75 -18.96 15.05
N HIS A 452 -14.21 -19.08 13.84
CA HIS A 452 -14.00 -20.38 13.19
C HIS A 452 -12.99 -21.25 13.97
N ARG A 453 -11.89 -20.68 14.51
CA ARG A 453 -10.95 -21.40 15.38
C ARG A 453 -11.62 -21.85 16.68
N GLU A 454 -12.37 -20.96 17.34
CA GLU A 454 -13.11 -21.25 18.57
C GLU A 454 -14.15 -22.38 18.35
N VAL A 455 -14.95 -22.31 17.28
CA VAL A 455 -15.91 -23.37 16.88
C VAL A 455 -15.19 -24.67 16.50
N SER A 456 -14.05 -24.60 15.81
CA SER A 456 -13.26 -25.81 15.47
C SER A 456 -12.69 -26.49 16.71
N SER A 457 -12.24 -25.71 17.70
CA SER A 457 -11.77 -26.19 19.00
C SER A 457 -12.92 -26.81 19.81
N ALA A 458 -14.08 -26.14 19.85
CA ALA A 458 -15.29 -26.67 20.47
C ALA A 458 -15.76 -27.97 19.80
N HIS A 459 -15.65 -28.08 18.47
CA HIS A 459 -15.96 -29.31 17.75
C HIS A 459 -14.95 -30.42 18.05
N ALA A 460 -13.66 -30.12 18.16
CA ALA A 460 -12.62 -31.09 18.53
C ALA A 460 -12.81 -31.62 19.97
N THR A 461 -13.16 -30.74 20.92
CA THR A 461 -13.47 -31.14 22.30
C THR A 461 -14.75 -31.96 22.37
N LEU A 462 -15.84 -31.54 21.70
CA LEU A 462 -17.08 -32.32 21.59
C LEU A 462 -16.83 -33.71 20.98
N LYS A 463 -16.03 -33.79 19.90
CA LYS A 463 -15.63 -35.06 19.30
C LYS A 463 -14.86 -35.93 20.30
N SER A 464 -13.89 -35.37 21.01
CA SER A 464 -13.13 -36.11 22.04
C SER A 464 -14.03 -36.61 23.18
N THR A 465 -15.01 -35.82 23.62
CA THR A 465 -15.98 -36.26 24.64
C THR A 465 -16.93 -37.34 24.12
N ASN A 466 -17.33 -37.25 22.85
CA ASN A 466 -18.16 -38.27 22.20
C ASN A 466 -17.36 -39.59 22.00
N ASP A 467 -16.11 -39.51 21.56
CA ASP A 467 -15.23 -40.68 21.41
C ASP A 467 -14.97 -41.34 22.78
N ALA A 468 -14.83 -40.55 23.85
CA ALA A 468 -14.74 -41.05 25.23
C ALA A 468 -16.05 -41.74 25.67
N ALA A 469 -17.22 -41.13 25.44
CA ALA A 469 -18.52 -41.71 25.76
C ALA A 469 -18.82 -42.97 24.94
N VAL A 470 -18.42 -43.03 23.67
CA VAL A 470 -18.50 -44.24 22.83
C VAL A 470 -17.60 -45.35 23.38
N ASN A 471 -16.40 -45.02 23.85
CA ASN A 471 -15.49 -45.99 24.48
C ASN A 471 -16.01 -46.48 25.84
N GLU A 472 -16.65 -45.61 26.63
CA GLU A 472 -17.32 -46.00 27.87
C GLU A 472 -18.54 -46.90 27.61
N ASN A 473 -19.40 -46.52 26.67
CA ASN A 473 -20.52 -47.35 26.22
C ASN A 473 -20.05 -48.71 25.70
N ARG A 474 -18.94 -48.77 24.96
CA ARG A 474 -18.31 -50.04 24.55
C ARG A 474 -17.91 -50.90 25.76
N LYS A 475 -17.24 -50.32 26.76
CA LYS A 475 -16.88 -51.04 28.00
C LYS A 475 -18.11 -51.49 28.79
N LEU A 476 -19.21 -50.73 28.76
CA LEU A 476 -20.48 -51.11 29.39
C LEU A 476 -21.15 -52.26 28.62
N VAL A 477 -21.09 -52.27 27.28
CA VAL A 477 -21.54 -53.41 26.45
C VAL A 477 -20.70 -54.65 26.74
N GLU A 478 -19.37 -54.55 26.75
CA GLU A 478 -18.46 -55.65 27.07
C GLU A 478 -18.76 -56.23 28.48
N LYS A 479 -19.02 -55.38 29.49
CA LYS A 479 -19.48 -55.80 30.83
C LYS A 479 -20.86 -56.46 30.82
N LEU A 480 -21.82 -55.95 30.03
CA LEU A 480 -23.15 -56.54 29.90
C LEU A 480 -23.09 -57.91 29.21
N GLU A 481 -22.23 -58.07 28.21
CA GLU A 481 -21.94 -59.36 27.57
C GLU A 481 -21.32 -60.35 28.56
N GLU A 482 -20.37 -59.91 29.40
CA GLU A 482 -19.79 -60.75 30.46
C GLU A 482 -20.82 -61.13 31.53
N VAL A 483 -21.66 -60.20 32.00
CA VAL A 483 -22.77 -60.48 32.93
C VAL A 483 -23.79 -61.43 32.31
N ASN A 484 -24.12 -61.27 31.03
CA ASN A 484 -24.98 -62.21 30.31
C ASN A 484 -24.34 -63.60 30.18
N ARG A 485 -23.01 -63.67 29.95
CA ARG A 485 -22.26 -64.93 29.92
C ARG A 485 -22.28 -65.62 31.29
N LEU A 486 -22.05 -64.88 32.37
CA LEU A 486 -22.12 -65.38 33.75
C LEU A 486 -23.54 -65.82 34.12
N HIS A 487 -24.58 -65.11 33.68
CA HIS A 487 -25.96 -65.54 33.85
C HIS A 487 -26.27 -66.82 33.06
N ALA A 488 -25.80 -66.95 31.82
CA ALA A 488 -25.96 -68.17 31.03
C ALA A 488 -25.21 -69.36 31.65
N GLU A 489 -24.00 -69.13 32.20
CA GLU A 489 -23.24 -70.14 32.91
C GLU A 489 -23.91 -70.55 34.24
N ASN A 490 -24.41 -69.58 35.02
CA ASN A 490 -25.18 -69.85 36.23
C ASN A 490 -26.49 -70.58 35.95
N ARG A 491 -27.21 -70.24 34.87
CA ARG A 491 -28.40 -71.00 34.42
C ARG A 491 -28.03 -72.45 34.14
N ARG A 492 -26.97 -72.70 33.36
CA ARG A 492 -26.45 -74.06 33.11
C ARG A 492 -26.07 -74.79 34.39
N ARG A 493 -25.42 -74.12 35.36
CA ARG A 493 -25.12 -74.71 36.67
C ARG A 493 -26.39 -75.10 37.41
N THR A 494 -27.37 -74.19 37.53
CA THR A 494 -28.67 -74.49 38.16
C THR A 494 -29.45 -75.58 37.43
N GLU A 495 -29.38 -75.63 36.10
CA GLU A 495 -29.96 -76.70 35.28
C GLU A 495 -29.28 -78.04 35.63
N THR A 496 -27.95 -78.13 35.57
CA THR A 496 -27.23 -79.37 35.93
C THR A 496 -27.41 -79.80 37.38
N ASP A 497 -27.56 -78.87 38.32
CA ASP A 497 -27.82 -79.22 39.73
C ASP A 497 -29.29 -79.62 39.94
N SER A 498 -30.23 -79.04 39.21
CA SER A 498 -31.62 -79.51 39.16
C SER A 498 -31.74 -80.89 38.49
N GLU A 499 -30.94 -81.18 37.47
CA GLU A 499 -30.86 -82.50 36.83
C GLU A 499 -30.30 -83.54 37.80
N LYS A 500 -29.20 -83.25 38.52
CA LYS A 500 -28.67 -84.11 39.58
C LYS A 500 -29.68 -84.33 40.71
N GLN A 501 -30.43 -83.30 41.11
CA GLN A 501 -31.51 -83.44 42.08
C GLN A 501 -32.63 -84.34 41.54
N MET A 502 -33.07 -84.14 40.30
CA MET A 502 -34.08 -84.98 39.64
C MET A 502 -33.62 -86.43 39.44
N GLU A 503 -32.34 -86.65 39.16
CA GLU A 503 -31.74 -87.98 39.04
C GLU A 503 -31.61 -88.66 40.42
N THR A 504 -31.25 -87.90 41.45
CA THR A 504 -31.26 -88.37 42.85
C THR A 504 -32.68 -88.73 43.29
N ILE A 505 -33.67 -87.89 42.98
CA ILE A 505 -35.10 -88.16 43.23
C ILE A 505 -35.54 -89.42 42.50
N LYS A 506 -35.27 -89.56 41.20
CA LYS A 506 -35.56 -90.78 40.42
C LYS A 506 -34.91 -92.03 41.05
N ALA A 507 -33.66 -91.94 41.47
CA ALA A 507 -32.97 -93.05 42.14
C ALA A 507 -33.58 -93.40 43.50
N THR A 508 -34.06 -92.42 44.27
CA THR A 508 -34.82 -92.70 45.51
C THR A 508 -36.21 -93.27 45.24
N LEU A 509 -36.87 -92.83 44.16
CA LEU A 509 -38.20 -93.29 43.76
C LEU A 509 -38.15 -94.75 43.29
N GLN A 510 -37.16 -95.12 42.46
CA GLN A 510 -36.90 -96.52 42.07
C GLN A 510 -36.56 -97.43 43.27
N ARG A 511 -35.86 -96.91 44.29
CA ARG A 511 -35.64 -97.66 45.55
C ARG A 511 -36.94 -97.86 46.34
N ALA A 512 -37.81 -96.85 46.38
CA ALA A 512 -39.11 -96.92 47.04
C ALA A 512 -40.05 -97.90 46.30
N GLU A 513 -40.11 -97.84 44.97
CA GLU A 513 -40.84 -98.81 44.12
C GLU A 513 -40.37 -100.24 44.39
N LYS A 514 -39.04 -100.47 44.40
CA LYS A 514 -38.48 -101.79 44.72
C LYS A 514 -38.84 -102.27 46.14
N GLN A 515 -38.87 -101.37 47.12
CA GLN A 515 -39.33 -101.70 48.48
C GLN A 515 -40.83 -102.02 48.53
N ILE A 516 -41.67 -101.32 47.76
CA ILE A 516 -43.10 -101.64 47.63
C ILE A 516 -43.26 -103.04 47.03
N ASP A 517 -42.56 -103.33 45.93
CA ASP A 517 -42.51 -104.64 45.28
C ASP A 517 -42.12 -105.79 46.23
N GLU A 518 -41.12 -105.55 47.09
CA GLU A 518 -40.67 -106.51 48.11
C GLU A 518 -41.71 -106.67 49.23
N LYS A 519 -42.40 -105.59 49.63
CA LYS A 519 -43.48 -105.62 50.63
C LYS A 519 -44.75 -106.27 50.09
N GLU A 520 -45.10 -106.11 48.81
CA GLU A 520 -46.22 -106.80 48.18
C GLU A 520 -45.95 -108.31 48.03
N LYS A 521 -44.72 -108.70 47.67
CA LYS A 521 -44.29 -110.10 47.69
C LYS A 521 -44.36 -110.70 49.10
N ALA A 522 -43.97 -109.94 50.13
CA ALA A 522 -44.14 -110.37 51.52
C ALA A 522 -45.62 -110.47 51.93
N LEU A 523 -46.47 -109.52 51.53
CA LEU A 523 -47.91 -109.54 51.78
C LEU A 523 -48.58 -110.75 51.12
N HIS A 524 -48.15 -111.13 49.91
CA HIS A 524 -48.63 -112.33 49.23
C HIS A 524 -48.22 -113.61 49.98
N ARG A 525 -46.98 -113.73 50.44
CA ARG A 525 -46.53 -114.85 51.30
C ARG A 525 -47.38 -114.97 52.56
N VAL A 526 -47.60 -113.86 53.27
CA VAL A 526 -48.46 -113.82 54.47
C VAL A 526 -49.90 -114.22 54.13
N LYS A 527 -50.46 -113.77 52.99
CA LYS A 527 -51.81 -114.19 52.56
C LYS A 527 -51.89 -115.71 52.30
N ASP A 528 -50.86 -116.31 51.72
CA ASP A 528 -50.85 -117.75 51.43
C ASP A 528 -50.56 -118.60 52.69
N GLU A 529 -49.71 -118.13 53.60
CA GLU A 529 -49.56 -118.69 54.95
C GLU A 529 -50.88 -118.62 55.74
N THR A 530 -51.63 -117.52 55.62
CA THR A 530 -52.96 -117.37 56.23
C THR A 530 -53.96 -118.37 55.65
N LYS A 531 -53.92 -118.68 54.35
CA LYS A 531 -54.72 -119.74 53.73
C LYS A 531 -54.31 -121.14 54.21
N GLN A 532 -53.01 -121.40 54.42
CA GLN A 532 -52.53 -122.66 55.00
C GLN A 532 -52.95 -122.83 56.47
N LEU A 533 -52.95 -121.75 57.24
CA LEU A 533 -53.48 -121.73 58.61
C LEU A 533 -55.01 -121.95 58.64
N ALA A 534 -55.76 -121.31 57.75
CA ALA A 534 -57.21 -121.52 57.63
C ALA A 534 -57.56 -122.98 57.26
N THR A 535 -56.83 -123.60 56.32
CA THR A 535 -57.08 -124.98 55.89
C THR A 535 -56.64 -126.02 56.93
N SER A 536 -55.53 -125.79 57.64
CA SER A 536 -55.10 -126.66 58.75
C SER A 536 -56.00 -126.54 59.99
N SER A 537 -56.49 -125.32 60.30
CA SER A 537 -57.50 -125.09 61.35
C SER A 537 -58.82 -125.80 61.03
N LYS A 538 -59.32 -125.70 59.79
CA LYS A 538 -60.53 -126.39 59.34
C LYS A 538 -60.42 -127.92 59.46
N LYS A 539 -59.25 -128.51 59.16
CA LYS A 539 -58.97 -129.95 59.40
C LYS A 539 -58.99 -130.32 60.90
N LYS A 540 -58.44 -129.49 61.79
CA LYS A 540 -58.46 -129.74 63.24
C LYS A 540 -59.88 -129.69 63.83
N ILE A 541 -60.69 -128.73 63.40
CA ILE A 541 -62.10 -128.59 63.85
C ILE A 541 -62.91 -129.82 63.42
N GLU A 542 -62.77 -130.29 62.18
CA GLU A 542 -63.52 -131.45 61.69
C GLU A 542 -63.09 -132.76 62.40
N GLY A 543 -61.80 -132.92 62.69
CA GLY A 543 -61.29 -134.03 63.50
C GLY A 543 -61.79 -134.02 64.95
N GLN A 544 -62.03 -132.84 65.55
CA GLN A 544 -62.66 -132.75 66.87
C GLN A 544 -64.16 -133.10 66.84
N LYS A 545 -64.91 -132.68 65.80
CA LYS A 545 -66.32 -133.09 65.64
C LYS A 545 -66.44 -134.61 65.54
N GLN A 546 -65.56 -135.28 64.80
CA GLN A 546 -65.54 -136.75 64.69
C GLN A 546 -65.29 -137.43 66.04
N LYS A 547 -64.36 -136.93 66.86
CA LYS A 547 -64.14 -137.45 68.23
C LYS A 547 -65.34 -137.21 69.15
N THR A 548 -65.99 -136.06 69.03
CA THR A 548 -67.19 -135.73 69.82
C THR A 548 -68.36 -136.66 69.48
N LYS A 549 -68.53 -136.97 68.18
CA LYS A 549 -69.52 -137.96 67.72
C LYS A 549 -69.23 -139.36 68.28
N GLN A 550 -67.99 -139.84 68.19
CA GLN A 550 -67.58 -141.14 68.75
C GLN A 550 -67.80 -141.25 70.27
N LEU A 551 -67.61 -140.14 71.02
CA LEU A 551 -67.92 -140.10 72.46
C LEU A 551 -69.43 -140.16 72.73
N LEU A 552 -70.24 -139.50 71.91
CA LEU A 552 -71.70 -139.51 72.01
C LEU A 552 -72.29 -140.91 71.71
N ASP A 553 -71.78 -141.56 70.67
CA ASP A 553 -72.17 -142.94 70.31
C ASP A 553 -71.82 -143.92 71.47
N ARG A 554 -70.64 -143.74 72.10
CA ARG A 554 -70.21 -144.55 73.27
C ARG A 554 -71.05 -144.29 74.52
N TYR A 555 -71.42 -143.03 74.77
CA TYR A 555 -72.33 -142.68 75.87
C TYR A 555 -73.71 -143.33 75.68
N THR A 556 -74.22 -143.31 74.44
CA THR A 556 -75.52 -143.93 74.11
C THR A 556 -75.50 -145.44 74.33
N SER A 557 -74.41 -146.13 73.96
CA SER A 557 -74.21 -147.57 74.26
C SER A 557 -74.26 -147.87 75.77
N MET A 558 -73.58 -147.06 76.59
CA MET A 558 -73.59 -147.25 78.05
C MET A 558 -74.97 -146.98 78.68
N VAL A 559 -75.77 -146.06 78.11
CA VAL A 559 -77.16 -145.85 78.57
C VAL A 559 -78.01 -147.10 78.28
N THR A 560 -77.89 -147.71 77.09
CA THR A 560 -78.61 -148.95 76.77
C THR A 560 -78.16 -150.14 77.63
N GLU A 561 -76.87 -150.27 77.91
CA GLU A 561 -76.33 -151.31 78.81
C GLU A 561 -76.83 -151.12 80.26
N LYS A 562 -76.90 -149.88 80.75
CA LYS A 562 -77.46 -149.54 82.05
C LYS A 562 -78.95 -149.92 82.16
N GLU A 563 -79.75 -149.62 81.13
CA GLU A 563 -81.17 -150.00 81.10
C GLU A 563 -81.36 -151.53 81.07
N GLN A 564 -80.49 -152.24 80.36
CA GLN A 564 -80.50 -153.70 80.29
C GLN A 564 -80.14 -154.32 81.65
N ALA A 565 -79.15 -153.76 82.36
CA ALA A 565 -78.80 -154.15 83.72
C ALA A 565 -79.93 -153.90 84.73
N ILE A 566 -80.66 -152.79 84.60
CA ILE A 566 -81.84 -152.48 85.44
C ILE A 566 -82.94 -153.53 85.24
N ARG A 567 -83.27 -153.92 84.00
CA ARG A 567 -84.27 -154.97 83.73
C ARG A 567 -83.88 -156.34 84.31
N ILE A 568 -82.58 -156.66 84.29
CA ILE A 568 -82.04 -157.89 84.91
C ILE A 568 -82.13 -157.82 86.44
N ALA A 569 -81.85 -156.66 87.04
CA ALA A 569 -82.03 -156.45 88.48
C ALA A 569 -83.50 -156.57 88.91
N GLU A 570 -84.45 -156.02 88.14
CA GLU A 570 -85.89 -156.12 88.41
C GLU A 570 -86.44 -157.54 88.28
N THR A 571 -85.95 -158.32 87.30
CA THR A 571 -86.34 -159.74 87.18
C THR A 571 -85.73 -160.61 88.29
N ASN A 572 -84.50 -160.33 88.73
CA ASN A 572 -83.89 -161.00 89.86
C ASN A 572 -84.59 -160.64 91.19
N LYS A 573 -84.99 -159.37 91.38
CA LYS A 573 -85.80 -158.94 92.54
C LYS A 573 -87.09 -159.75 92.65
N LYS A 574 -87.85 -159.89 91.56
CA LYS A 574 -89.08 -160.70 91.54
C LYS A 574 -88.84 -162.19 91.84
N LYS A 575 -87.70 -162.76 91.44
CA LYS A 575 -87.31 -164.13 91.83
C LYS A 575 -87.01 -164.26 93.33
N TYR A 576 -86.28 -163.31 93.90
CA TYR A 576 -85.98 -163.29 95.34
C TYR A 576 -87.25 -163.11 96.20
N GLU A 577 -88.19 -162.25 95.78
CA GLU A 577 -89.48 -162.07 96.46
C GLU A 577 -90.30 -163.38 96.48
N LEU A 578 -90.31 -164.13 95.37
CA LEU A 578 -90.98 -165.43 95.26
C LEU A 578 -90.30 -166.53 96.08
N GLN A 579 -88.97 -166.52 96.17
CA GLN A 579 -88.21 -167.50 96.96
C GLN A 579 -88.29 -167.22 98.46
N MET A 580 -88.30 -165.96 98.90
CA MET A 580 -88.56 -165.58 100.30
C MET A 580 -89.94 -166.06 100.78
N LEU A 581 -90.96 -165.99 99.91
CA LEU A 581 -92.31 -166.53 100.17
C LEU A 581 -92.34 -168.06 100.37
N GLN A 582 -91.41 -168.81 99.77
CA GLN A 582 -91.28 -170.26 99.97
C GLN A 582 -90.41 -170.60 101.20
N VAL A 583 -89.34 -169.85 101.45
CA VAL A 583 -88.46 -170.05 102.62
C VAL A 583 -89.17 -169.72 103.95
N HIS A 584 -90.06 -168.72 103.96
CA HIS A 584 -90.90 -168.39 105.11
C HIS A 584 -91.81 -169.58 105.54
N LYS A 585 -92.04 -170.55 104.65
CA LYS A 585 -92.88 -171.73 104.86
C LYS A 585 -92.14 -172.95 105.45
N LEU A 586 -90.85 -172.84 105.80
CA LEU A 586 -90.00 -173.99 106.16
C LEU A 586 -89.14 -173.85 107.44
N LEU A 587 -89.15 -172.71 108.14
CA LEU A 587 -88.24 -172.45 109.27
C LEU A 587 -88.96 -171.97 110.55
N ASN A 588 -89.43 -172.91 111.37
CA ASN A 588 -89.53 -172.80 112.85
C ASN A 588 -89.94 -174.16 113.44
N ASP A 589 -88.99 -174.98 113.88
CA ASP A 589 -89.26 -176.17 114.70
C ASP A 589 -88.07 -176.34 115.66
N PRO A 590 -88.30 -176.38 116.99
CA PRO A 590 -87.76 -177.52 117.73
C PRO A 590 -88.60 -177.90 118.99
N ILE A 591 -89.65 -178.70 118.79
CA ILE A 591 -90.32 -179.61 119.75
C ILE A 591 -90.74 -179.05 121.14
N LEU A 592 -92.06 -179.08 121.37
CA LEU A 592 -92.80 -178.70 122.58
C LEU A 592 -93.35 -177.26 122.61
N LYS A 593 -93.93 -176.58 121.58
CA LYS A 593 -93.68 -176.46 120.12
C LYS A 593 -93.48 -177.73 119.28
N GLU A 594 -94.24 -178.79 119.58
CA GLU A 594 -94.18 -180.04 118.84
C GLU A 594 -95.23 -179.98 117.76
N HIS A 595 -94.79 -180.36 116.56
CA HIS A 595 -95.43 -179.97 115.31
C HIS A 595 -95.41 -178.45 115.05
N LEU A 596 -94.40 -178.00 114.27
CA LEU A 596 -94.52 -177.03 113.16
C LEU A 596 -94.70 -175.51 113.41
N GLN A 597 -93.72 -174.72 112.93
CA GLN A 597 -93.74 -173.34 112.33
C GLN A 597 -94.23 -172.15 113.22
N PRO A 598 -94.23 -170.84 112.80
CA PRO A 598 -93.51 -170.07 111.75
C PRO A 598 -92.85 -168.72 112.24
N SER A 599 -92.21 -167.95 111.34
CA SER A 599 -91.91 -166.46 111.37
C SER A 599 -90.65 -165.89 112.08
N PHE A 600 -90.21 -164.63 111.86
CA PHE A 600 -89.89 -163.84 110.63
C PHE A 600 -89.18 -162.50 111.04
N ASP A 601 -88.64 -161.77 110.06
CA ASP A 601 -88.34 -160.32 110.03
C ASP A 601 -87.08 -159.63 110.64
N GLN A 602 -86.44 -158.87 109.74
CA GLN A 602 -85.82 -157.52 109.85
C GLN A 602 -84.55 -157.32 110.71
N ASN A 603 -83.36 -156.97 110.18
CA ASN A 603 -82.96 -156.02 109.11
C ASN A 603 -83.41 -154.56 109.32
N LEU A 604 -82.54 -153.74 109.93
CA LEU A 604 -82.60 -152.27 109.88
C LEU A 604 -81.20 -151.62 109.97
N GLY A 605 -80.81 -150.85 108.96
CA GLY A 605 -79.70 -149.87 108.96
C GLY A 605 -78.25 -150.41 108.98
N VAL A 606 -77.30 -149.97 108.15
CA VAL A 606 -77.29 -148.99 107.04
C VAL A 606 -77.89 -147.62 107.34
N PHE A 607 -77.16 -146.79 108.09
CA PHE A 607 -77.11 -145.33 107.89
C PHE A 607 -75.91 -144.74 108.66
N LYS A 608 -75.25 -143.71 108.09
CA LYS A 608 -73.95 -143.11 108.50
C LYS A 608 -72.73 -143.99 108.16
N GLU A 609 -71.62 -143.52 107.57
CA GLU A 609 -71.17 -142.23 106.98
C GLU A 609 -70.04 -142.64 105.98
N LEU A 610 -69.91 -142.24 104.70
CA LEU A 610 -70.61 -141.29 103.83
C LEU A 610 -70.71 -139.85 104.37
N GLN A 611 -69.61 -139.36 104.94
CA GLN A 611 -69.46 -137.92 105.24
C GLN A 611 -68.08 -137.31 104.92
N ASN A 612 -66.99 -138.10 104.91
CA ASN A 612 -65.62 -137.57 104.72
C ASN A 612 -65.07 -137.67 103.29
N LEU A 613 -65.94 -137.54 102.28
CA LEU A 613 -65.55 -137.45 100.86
C LEU A 613 -66.13 -136.17 100.20
N ARG A 614 -66.31 -135.11 100.99
CA ARG A 614 -67.05 -133.89 100.62
C ARG A 614 -66.25 -132.56 100.67
N ASP A 615 -65.18 -132.46 101.46
CA ASP A 615 -64.71 -131.13 101.94
C ASP A 615 -63.32 -130.64 101.47
N CYS A 616 -62.63 -131.30 100.53
CA CYS A 616 -61.33 -130.81 99.99
C CYS A 616 -61.29 -130.69 98.45
N LEU A 617 -62.42 -130.39 97.81
CA LEU A 617 -62.54 -130.21 96.35
C LEU A 617 -63.13 -128.82 95.97
N ASN A 618 -62.83 -127.80 96.79
CA ASN A 618 -63.28 -126.42 96.64
C ASN A 618 -62.15 -125.41 96.86
N ASP A 619 -61.25 -125.28 95.87
CA ASP A 619 -60.43 -124.09 95.59
C ASP A 619 -60.03 -124.19 94.09
N ALA A 620 -60.84 -123.68 93.15
CA ALA A 620 -60.78 -122.30 92.65
C ALA A 620 -59.37 -121.95 92.13
N ILE A 621 -59.05 -121.99 90.84
CA ILE A 621 -59.69 -121.28 89.70
C ILE A 621 -59.96 -119.80 90.03
N TYR A 622 -58.92 -118.95 90.02
CA TYR A 622 -59.05 -117.50 89.74
C TYR A 622 -57.66 -116.84 89.52
N ASN A 623 -57.23 -116.65 88.26
CA ASN A 623 -56.60 -115.39 87.77
C ASN A 623 -56.12 -115.47 86.31
N PRO A 624 -56.75 -114.68 85.42
CA PRO A 624 -56.08 -114.15 84.23
C PRO A 624 -56.29 -112.63 84.13
N SER A 625 -55.25 -111.83 84.41
CA SER A 625 -55.28 -110.36 84.21
C SER A 625 -53.88 -109.74 84.21
N ALA A 626 -53.59 -108.95 83.17
CA ALA A 626 -53.04 -107.58 83.25
C ALA A 626 -51.60 -107.37 83.81
N THR A 627 -50.76 -106.41 83.37
CA THR A 627 -50.87 -105.33 82.36
C THR A 627 -49.49 -104.65 82.14
N VAL A 628 -49.34 -103.97 80.98
CA VAL A 628 -48.61 -102.68 80.78
C VAL A 628 -47.06 -102.62 80.77
N SER A 629 -46.59 -101.71 79.89
CA SER A 629 -45.24 -101.22 79.54
C SER A 629 -44.59 -100.34 80.66
N PRO A 630 -43.60 -99.40 80.50
CA PRO A 630 -43.12 -98.65 79.30
C PRO A 630 -41.60 -98.24 79.26
N THR A 631 -41.26 -97.23 78.42
CA THR A 631 -40.10 -96.27 78.48
C THR A 631 -38.68 -96.81 78.14
N THR A 632 -37.71 -96.05 77.58
CA THR A 632 -37.52 -94.60 77.26
C THR A 632 -36.41 -94.43 76.20
N GLY A 633 -36.28 -93.26 75.54
CA GLY A 633 -35.03 -92.94 74.80
C GLY A 633 -35.05 -91.73 73.83
N VAL A 634 -34.94 -90.50 74.35
CA VAL A 634 -34.77 -89.25 73.57
C VAL A 634 -33.29 -88.86 73.50
N LYS A 635 -32.82 -88.31 72.36
CA LYS A 635 -31.70 -87.33 72.34
C LYS A 635 -31.60 -86.53 71.02
N GLU A 636 -31.93 -85.24 71.11
CA GLU A 636 -31.32 -84.11 70.37
C GLU A 636 -29.83 -83.93 70.80
N PRO A 637 -28.97 -83.02 70.24
CA PRO A 637 -29.25 -81.69 69.64
C PRO A 637 -28.28 -81.27 68.48
N PRO A 638 -27.91 -80.00 68.28
CA PRO A 638 -28.69 -78.80 67.94
C PRO A 638 -28.34 -78.26 66.51
N GLY A 639 -28.98 -77.17 66.07
CA GLY A 639 -28.82 -76.61 64.72
C GLY A 639 -27.76 -75.52 64.54
N ALA A 640 -27.66 -75.00 63.31
CA ALA A 640 -27.07 -73.70 62.97
C ALA A 640 -27.66 -73.16 61.66
N HIS A 641 -28.09 -71.89 61.65
CA HIS A 641 -28.40 -71.15 60.42
C HIS A 641 -27.11 -70.67 59.76
N ASN A 642 -27.02 -70.76 58.43
CA ASN A 642 -26.61 -69.61 57.63
C ASN A 642 -26.92 -69.83 56.14
N ALA A 643 -27.79 -68.98 55.59
CA ALA A 643 -27.90 -68.79 54.15
C ALA A 643 -27.12 -67.52 53.79
N GLY A 644 -26.23 -67.60 52.81
CA GLY A 644 -25.56 -66.42 52.28
C GLY A 644 -26.47 -65.62 51.36
N ALA A 645 -26.33 -64.30 51.39
CA ALA A 645 -26.78 -63.42 50.32
C ALA A 645 -25.61 -62.50 49.96
N MET A 646 -25.22 -62.51 48.68
CA MET A 646 -24.27 -61.56 48.11
C MET A 646 -25.00 -60.27 47.72
N SER A 647 -24.41 -59.12 48.06
CA SER A 647 -24.21 -57.96 47.18
C SER A 647 -23.21 -57.03 47.84
#